data_AF-A0AA35TYE7-F1
#
_entry.id   AF-A0AA35TYE7-F1
#
_cell.length_a   1.000
_cell.length_b   1.000
_cell.length_c   1.000
_cell.angle_alpha   90.00
_cell.angle_beta   90.00
_cell.angle_gamma   90.00
#
_symmetry.space_group_name_H-M   'P 1'
#
loop_
_entity.id
_entity.type
_entity.pdbx_description
1 polymer ?
#
loop_
_entity_poly.entity_id
_entity_poly.type
_entity_poly.pdbx_seq_one_letter_code
_entity_poly.pdbx_strand_id
1 'polypeptide(L)'
;MVVTLSHAGYIKRLPMDTYRKQHRGGVGIKGAATKDGDFLEHIFVATAHQNILFFTDLGKCYTLKVHQIPEARRQSTGRAVVNLLRLAQNENITAYVTAYLKVGSQRTEGADAGEVTANKFVFMATQQGVVKKTELARFENTLSNGIIAVNLDDGDKLIGAQVTEGTSDVILVTHKGTAIRFKEKDVRCLGRNTRGVRGIELGAKDFVTQMVIVNGEGTERKKLGKRTAVTAYRSQKRGGKGIIAIGKSTRNGAVVAAKRVADIDELVLISSSGYVTRTAVGDIRRIGRNTQGRGLHAQTDVPADETPELVPLTNADTALNADMVRAANIYAKLMWAAYCRTGERNIRKSKVAYDSLIEELELDGESVEDKVLSAHGASFIYTERAALRFPRLMDLNGAEEDARKAIQLNPGNVDAKWILAKILKERYISSVDQNGRGNPKTKALEEEMLSVGQHIIELDPDHSDAHYYLGNIARYLGKIELAITSFKALTRILPFRAEYHWELGELYEIQNRLEEALQSYERVITIRPEQISVWNRLGQLSLQTGDDSAAMRSFLTVLESLESGAVPRSSRNLGWTEIEAHSGVSLAYQAQGNFEKAEHHITSAIALLEERALSMRSGARTSRARSTERIQLAVRIRDARYTLAQIYLRFNAPQKAVQTFAKILTVDANYAPALTGIGIAYQMLDDVTRAENYLRKAIELPSQDELPDAYNALGYLYAEQGIKLDEAAALVRRALKSAPTSGAYLDSLGVIYFKQGKLDAAIEKFGAGSPLPTRYP
;
A
#
# COMPACT_ATOMS: atom_id res chain seq x y z
N MET A 1 -19.90 -9.28 -20.87
CA MET A 1 -19.49 -9.51 -19.45
C MET A 1 -18.75 -10.83 -19.37
N VAL A 2 -17.81 -10.99 -18.44
CA VAL A 2 -17.05 -12.24 -18.28
C VAL A 2 -17.75 -13.12 -17.25
N VAL A 3 -17.94 -14.40 -17.59
CA VAL A 3 -18.36 -15.44 -16.65
C VAL A 3 -17.16 -16.34 -16.36
N THR A 4 -16.99 -16.72 -15.10
CA THR A 4 -15.93 -17.64 -14.68
C THR A 4 -16.46 -18.74 -13.78
N LEU A 5 -15.99 -19.97 -13.99
CA LEU A 5 -16.24 -21.17 -13.17
C LEU A 5 -14.90 -21.71 -12.64
N SER A 6 -14.83 -22.03 -11.34
CA SER A 6 -13.69 -22.74 -10.73
C SER A 6 -13.88 -24.26 -10.74
N HIS A 7 -12.80 -25.00 -10.51
CA HIS A 7 -12.78 -26.46 -10.49
C HIS A 7 -13.63 -27.05 -9.34
N ALA A 8 -13.63 -26.41 -8.17
CA ALA A 8 -14.57 -26.72 -7.09
C ALA A 8 -16.00 -26.20 -7.34
N GLY A 9 -16.31 -25.79 -8.58
CA GLY A 9 -17.65 -25.44 -9.02
C GLY A 9 -18.15 -24.07 -8.56
N TYR A 10 -17.29 -23.07 -8.31
CA TYR A 10 -17.76 -21.72 -7.97
C TYR A 10 -17.92 -20.84 -9.22
N ILE A 11 -19.09 -20.25 -9.41
CA ILE A 11 -19.43 -19.41 -10.56
C ILE A 11 -19.72 -17.96 -10.16
N LYS A 12 -19.26 -17.02 -11.01
CA LYS A 12 -19.54 -15.57 -10.90
C LYS A 12 -19.55 -14.91 -12.27
N ARG A 13 -20.24 -13.78 -12.38
CA ARG A 13 -20.13 -12.85 -13.51
C ARG A 13 -19.43 -11.57 -13.07
N LEU A 14 -18.70 -10.98 -14.00
CA LEU A 14 -17.81 -9.85 -13.82
C LEU A 14 -18.06 -8.87 -14.98
N PRO A 15 -18.15 -7.54 -14.73
CA PRO A 15 -17.96 -6.54 -15.78
C PRO A 15 -16.69 -6.85 -16.58
N MET A 16 -16.69 -6.58 -17.89
CA MET A 16 -15.52 -6.85 -18.75
C MET A 16 -14.25 -6.18 -18.20
N ASP A 17 -14.42 -5.00 -17.64
CA ASP A 17 -13.39 -4.13 -17.08
C ASP A 17 -12.80 -4.67 -15.75
N THR A 18 -13.38 -5.72 -15.17
CA THR A 18 -12.94 -6.26 -13.86
C THR A 18 -11.63 -7.05 -13.94
N TYR A 19 -11.21 -7.45 -15.15
CA TYR A 19 -9.90 -8.06 -15.39
C TYR A 19 -8.77 -7.03 -15.57
N ARG A 20 -9.03 -5.75 -15.28
CA ARG A 20 -8.02 -4.73 -15.02
C ARG A 20 -7.00 -5.22 -13.98
N LYS A 21 -5.73 -4.95 -14.25
CA LYS A 21 -4.58 -5.35 -13.42
C LYS A 21 -4.40 -4.38 -12.25
N GLN A 22 -3.61 -4.78 -11.26
CA GLN A 22 -3.15 -3.91 -10.18
C GLN A 22 -1.63 -4.01 -10.06
N HIS A 23 -0.99 -2.96 -9.53
CA HIS A 23 0.46 -2.82 -9.49
C HIS A 23 1.08 -3.00 -8.08
N ARG A 24 2.42 -2.91 -7.99
CA ARG A 24 3.23 -3.67 -7.02
C ARG A 24 3.29 -3.03 -5.62
N GLY A 25 3.12 -3.88 -4.61
CA GLY A 25 3.29 -3.61 -3.18
C GLY A 25 2.76 -4.79 -2.36
N GLY A 26 1.66 -5.40 -2.81
CA GLY A 26 1.15 -6.65 -2.28
C GLY A 26 1.99 -7.88 -2.63
N VAL A 27 1.91 -8.87 -1.75
CA VAL A 27 2.30 -10.27 -1.97
C VAL A 27 1.66 -10.79 -3.27
N GLY A 28 2.32 -11.76 -3.92
CA GLY A 28 1.97 -12.23 -5.27
C GLY A 28 0.49 -12.54 -5.49
N ILE A 29 0.03 -12.37 -6.74
CA ILE A 29 -1.38 -12.52 -7.14
C ILE A 29 -1.86 -13.95 -6.87
N LYS A 30 -2.47 -14.18 -5.70
CA LYS A 30 -3.43 -15.27 -5.54
C LYS A 30 -4.61 -15.00 -6.46
N GLY A 31 -5.23 -16.07 -6.96
CA GLY A 31 -6.54 -16.00 -7.61
C GLY A 31 -7.62 -15.55 -6.61
N ALA A 32 -8.89 -15.85 -6.90
CA ALA A 32 -9.89 -15.82 -5.84
C ALA A 32 -9.41 -16.69 -4.67
N ALA A 33 -9.80 -16.35 -3.43
CA ALA A 33 -9.47 -17.16 -2.26
C ALA A 33 -10.30 -18.45 -2.25
N THR A 34 -9.96 -19.35 -3.15
CA THR A 34 -10.45 -20.71 -3.25
C THR A 34 -9.87 -21.52 -2.09
N LYS A 35 -10.66 -22.48 -1.57
CA LYS A 35 -10.16 -23.44 -0.57
C LYS A 35 -9.00 -24.22 -1.19
N ASP A 36 -8.05 -24.62 -0.34
CA ASP A 36 -6.74 -25.15 -0.71
C ASP A 36 -6.75 -26.01 -1.99
N GLY A 37 -6.15 -25.48 -3.07
CA GLY A 37 -5.94 -26.19 -4.34
C GLY A 37 -6.94 -25.90 -5.48
N ASP A 38 -8.08 -25.22 -5.25
CA ASP A 38 -9.04 -24.95 -6.34
C ASP A 38 -8.58 -23.80 -7.27
N PHE A 39 -8.72 -24.00 -8.58
CA PHE A 39 -8.25 -23.11 -9.65
C PHE A 39 -9.39 -22.77 -10.64
N LEU A 40 -9.14 -21.81 -11.54
CA LEU A 40 -10.17 -21.30 -12.43
C LEU A 40 -10.20 -22.12 -13.74
N GLU A 41 -11.18 -23.02 -13.85
CA GLU A 41 -11.31 -24.00 -14.94
C GLU A 41 -11.86 -23.38 -16.24
N HIS A 42 -12.84 -22.46 -16.16
CA HIS A 42 -13.46 -21.88 -17.36
C HIS A 42 -13.61 -20.35 -17.27
N ILE A 43 -13.27 -19.66 -18.37
CA ILE A 43 -13.55 -18.23 -18.61
C ILE A 43 -14.26 -18.12 -19.96
N PHE A 44 -15.38 -17.42 -20.01
CA PHE A 44 -16.01 -17.07 -21.30
C PHE A 44 -16.73 -15.72 -21.23
N VAL A 45 -16.82 -15.05 -22.38
CA VAL A 45 -17.59 -13.81 -22.53
C VAL A 45 -19.02 -14.17 -22.89
N ALA A 46 -19.98 -13.52 -22.25
CA ALA A 46 -21.40 -13.68 -22.53
C ALA A 46 -22.15 -12.34 -22.44
N THR A 47 -23.36 -12.28 -23.01
CA THR A 47 -24.31 -11.17 -22.85
C THR A 47 -25.32 -11.47 -21.74
N ALA A 48 -25.92 -10.45 -21.12
CA ALA A 48 -26.79 -10.60 -19.94
C ALA A 48 -27.98 -11.56 -20.15
N HIS A 49 -28.48 -11.64 -21.39
CA HIS A 49 -29.68 -12.39 -21.77
C HIS A 49 -29.39 -13.76 -22.40
N GLN A 50 -28.11 -14.13 -22.59
CA GLN A 50 -27.75 -15.50 -22.98
C GLN A 50 -28.09 -16.50 -21.89
N ASN A 51 -28.33 -17.74 -22.32
CA ASN A 51 -28.50 -18.89 -21.46
C ASN A 51 -27.21 -19.72 -21.48
N ILE A 52 -26.85 -20.27 -20.33
CA ILE A 52 -25.80 -21.28 -20.19
C ILE A 52 -26.49 -22.59 -19.84
N LEU A 53 -26.30 -23.60 -20.69
CA LEU A 53 -26.69 -24.99 -20.46
C LEU A 53 -25.53 -25.71 -19.80
N PHE A 54 -25.67 -26.11 -18.55
CA PHE A 54 -24.70 -26.94 -17.83
C PHE A 54 -25.12 -28.40 -17.93
N PHE A 55 -24.20 -29.26 -18.36
CA PHE A 55 -24.39 -30.69 -18.48
C PHE A 55 -23.61 -31.41 -17.37
N THR A 56 -24.21 -32.44 -16.78
CA THR A 56 -23.66 -33.13 -15.61
C THR A 56 -23.21 -34.55 -15.91
N ASP A 57 -22.34 -35.10 -15.07
CA ASP A 57 -21.85 -36.48 -15.16
C ASP A 57 -22.98 -37.52 -15.06
N LEU A 58 -24.08 -37.18 -14.38
CA LEU A 58 -25.33 -37.96 -14.33
C LEU A 58 -26.25 -37.78 -15.55
N GLY A 59 -25.80 -37.09 -16.60
CA GLY A 59 -26.52 -36.98 -17.88
C GLY A 59 -27.70 -36.02 -17.87
N LYS A 60 -27.79 -35.11 -16.89
CA LYS A 60 -28.78 -34.03 -16.90
C LYS A 60 -28.24 -32.76 -17.55
N CYS A 61 -29.14 -31.85 -17.85
CA CYS A 61 -28.88 -30.49 -18.27
C CYS A 61 -29.68 -29.50 -17.40
N TYR A 62 -29.03 -28.42 -17.00
CA TYR A 62 -29.59 -27.34 -16.21
C TYR A 62 -29.34 -26.01 -16.95
N THR A 63 -30.31 -25.09 -16.94
CA THR A 63 -30.13 -23.77 -17.56
C THR A 63 -29.99 -22.68 -16.51
N LEU A 64 -29.06 -21.75 -16.75
CA LEU A 64 -28.94 -20.51 -15.99
C LEU A 64 -28.82 -19.35 -16.98
N LYS A 65 -29.62 -18.29 -16.82
CA LYS A 65 -29.42 -17.06 -17.59
C LYS A 65 -28.20 -16.32 -17.03
N VAL A 66 -27.40 -15.71 -17.90
CA VAL A 66 -26.13 -15.08 -17.49
C VAL A 66 -26.35 -14.03 -16.39
N HIS A 67 -27.38 -13.19 -16.47
CA HIS A 67 -27.70 -12.21 -15.41
C HIS A 67 -28.07 -12.83 -14.04
N GLN A 68 -28.53 -14.09 -13.99
CA GLN A 68 -28.85 -14.80 -12.74
C GLN A 68 -27.60 -15.30 -12.01
N ILE A 69 -26.46 -15.38 -12.71
CA ILE A 69 -25.17 -15.57 -12.06
C ILE A 69 -24.89 -14.32 -11.20
N PRO A 70 -24.49 -14.46 -9.93
CA PRO A 70 -24.19 -13.31 -9.10
C PRO A 70 -23.04 -12.50 -9.68
N GLU A 71 -23.24 -11.20 -9.77
CA GLU A 71 -22.16 -10.26 -9.99
C GLU A 71 -21.32 -10.21 -8.72
N ALA A 72 -20.02 -10.44 -8.83
CA ALA A 72 -19.16 -10.59 -7.67
C ALA A 72 -17.78 -10.02 -7.97
N ARG A 73 -17.13 -9.41 -6.96
CA ARG A 73 -15.78 -8.84 -7.12
C ARG A 73 -14.77 -9.92 -7.51
N ARG A 74 -13.73 -9.57 -8.27
CA ARG A 74 -12.68 -10.49 -8.77
C ARG A 74 -12.16 -11.47 -7.72
N GLN A 75 -11.89 -10.99 -6.51
CA GLN A 75 -11.32 -11.75 -5.39
C GLN A 75 -12.32 -12.71 -4.70
N SER A 76 -13.62 -12.49 -4.85
CA SER A 76 -14.63 -13.40 -4.30
C SER A 76 -14.54 -14.77 -4.98
N THR A 77 -14.83 -15.84 -4.26
CA THR A 77 -14.99 -17.18 -4.84
C THR A 77 -16.06 -17.20 -5.93
N GLY A 78 -17.07 -16.34 -5.83
CA GLY A 78 -18.35 -16.53 -6.50
C GLY A 78 -19.26 -17.41 -5.66
N ARG A 79 -20.39 -17.83 -6.22
CA ARG A 79 -21.35 -18.72 -5.57
C ARG A 79 -21.15 -20.14 -6.10
N ALA A 80 -21.18 -21.13 -5.21
CA ALA A 80 -21.15 -22.53 -5.63
C ALA A 80 -22.29 -22.77 -6.63
N VAL A 81 -21.98 -23.36 -7.79
CA VAL A 81 -22.92 -23.56 -8.90
C VAL A 81 -24.07 -24.50 -8.50
N VAL A 82 -23.79 -25.45 -7.58
CA VAL A 82 -24.76 -26.28 -6.84
C VAL A 82 -25.79 -25.50 -6.01
N ASN A 83 -25.53 -24.21 -5.73
CA ASN A 83 -26.47 -23.32 -5.01
C ASN A 83 -27.25 -22.39 -5.97
N LEU A 84 -27.07 -22.56 -7.28
CA LEU A 84 -27.79 -21.86 -8.35
C LEU A 84 -28.57 -22.86 -9.23
N LEU A 85 -27.94 -24.00 -9.53
CA LEU A 85 -28.54 -25.18 -10.14
C LEU A 85 -28.86 -26.17 -9.01
N ARG A 86 -30.09 -26.69 -8.93
CA ARG A 86 -30.45 -27.68 -7.89
C ARG A 86 -29.92 -29.07 -8.27
N LEU A 87 -28.60 -29.23 -8.22
CA LEU A 87 -27.92 -30.50 -8.53
C LEU A 87 -28.25 -31.55 -7.46
N ALA A 88 -28.25 -32.82 -7.84
CA ALA A 88 -28.34 -33.91 -6.88
C ALA A 88 -27.02 -34.08 -6.10
N GLN A 89 -27.08 -34.82 -4.98
CA GLN A 89 -25.87 -35.17 -4.23
C GLN A 89 -24.90 -35.96 -5.11
N ASN A 90 -23.62 -35.56 -5.10
CA ASN A 90 -22.53 -36.12 -5.93
C ASN A 90 -22.68 -35.95 -7.46
N GLU A 91 -23.54 -35.04 -7.92
CA GLU A 91 -23.69 -34.68 -9.34
C GLU A 91 -22.72 -33.54 -9.72
N ASN A 92 -21.86 -33.77 -10.72
CA ASN A 92 -20.78 -32.86 -11.12
C ASN A 92 -21.03 -32.30 -12.53
N ILE A 93 -20.61 -31.07 -12.82
CA ILE A 93 -20.68 -30.50 -14.16
C ILE A 93 -19.52 -31.04 -15.02
N THR A 94 -19.79 -31.42 -16.26
CA THR A 94 -18.78 -31.96 -17.20
C THR A 94 -18.74 -31.24 -18.55
N ALA A 95 -19.70 -30.36 -18.84
CA ALA A 95 -19.63 -29.41 -19.95
C ALA A 95 -20.59 -28.23 -19.77
N TYR A 96 -20.34 -27.15 -20.50
CA TYR A 96 -21.27 -26.04 -20.65
C TYR A 96 -21.45 -25.64 -22.12
N VAL A 97 -22.62 -25.10 -22.46
CA VAL A 97 -22.94 -24.55 -23.79
C VAL A 97 -23.63 -23.20 -23.60
N THR A 98 -23.13 -22.16 -24.27
CA THR A 98 -23.81 -20.86 -24.35
C THR A 98 -24.75 -20.81 -25.56
N ALA A 99 -26.00 -20.40 -25.33
CA ALA A 99 -27.00 -20.27 -26.40
C ALA A 99 -28.04 -19.18 -26.10
N TYR A 100 -28.55 -18.56 -27.17
CA TYR A 100 -29.83 -17.86 -27.09
C TYR A 100 -30.95 -18.90 -27.19
N LEU A 101 -31.83 -18.95 -26.20
CA LEU A 101 -32.93 -19.91 -26.06
C LEU A 101 -34.19 -19.13 -25.69
N LYS A 102 -35.32 -19.46 -26.31
CA LYS A 102 -36.61 -18.83 -25.96
C LYS A 102 -37.10 -19.35 -24.62
N VAL A 103 -37.61 -18.48 -23.77
CA VAL A 103 -38.15 -18.84 -22.45
C VAL A 103 -39.51 -18.17 -22.28
N GLY A 104 -40.58 -18.96 -22.41
CA GLY A 104 -41.97 -18.50 -22.29
C GLY A 104 -42.54 -17.81 -23.54
N SER A 105 -43.80 -17.38 -23.43
CA SER A 105 -44.61 -16.81 -24.51
C SER A 105 -44.40 -15.31 -24.72
N GLN A 106 -43.16 -14.81 -24.61
CA GLN A 106 -42.81 -13.43 -24.92
C GLN A 106 -41.84 -13.36 -26.10
N ARG A 107 -42.22 -12.61 -27.13
CA ARG A 107 -41.31 -12.17 -28.19
C ARG A 107 -40.39 -11.11 -27.60
N THR A 108 -39.10 -11.40 -27.49
CA THR A 108 -38.09 -10.33 -27.38
C THR A 108 -37.98 -9.62 -28.72
N GLU A 109 -38.38 -8.35 -28.76
CA GLU A 109 -38.10 -7.46 -29.88
C GLU A 109 -36.58 -7.18 -29.96
N GLY A 110 -36.04 -7.05 -31.18
CA GLY A 110 -34.65 -6.60 -31.38
C GLY A 110 -33.58 -7.68 -31.66
N ALA A 111 -33.96 -8.88 -32.15
CA ALA A 111 -33.06 -9.77 -32.92
C ALA A 111 -33.86 -10.91 -33.59
N ASP A 112 -33.38 -11.42 -34.73
CA ASP A 112 -33.96 -12.55 -35.47
C ASP A 112 -33.74 -13.92 -34.78
N ALA A 113 -34.26 -14.05 -33.56
CA ALA A 113 -34.21 -15.26 -32.74
C ALA A 113 -35.04 -16.44 -33.31
N GLY A 114 -35.55 -16.32 -34.54
CA GLY A 114 -36.11 -17.43 -35.33
C GLY A 114 -35.03 -18.26 -36.03
N GLU A 115 -33.97 -17.63 -36.54
CA GLU A 115 -32.94 -18.30 -37.33
C GLU A 115 -31.78 -18.83 -36.47
N VAL A 116 -31.44 -18.15 -35.37
CA VAL A 116 -30.20 -18.38 -34.59
C VAL A 116 -30.08 -19.79 -33.98
N THR A 117 -31.19 -20.47 -33.69
CA THR A 117 -31.23 -21.85 -33.15
C THR A 117 -31.64 -22.92 -34.18
N ALA A 118 -32.04 -22.53 -35.39
CA ALA A 118 -32.37 -23.48 -36.44
C ALA A 118 -31.15 -24.33 -36.82
N ASN A 119 -31.38 -25.63 -37.06
CA ASN A 119 -30.36 -26.60 -37.48
C ASN A 119 -29.14 -26.81 -36.55
N LYS A 120 -29.20 -26.33 -35.28
CA LYS A 120 -28.16 -26.59 -34.27
C LYS A 120 -28.53 -27.74 -33.34
N PHE A 121 -27.53 -28.57 -33.02
CA PHE A 121 -27.65 -29.72 -32.14
C PHE A 121 -26.69 -29.61 -30.97
N VAL A 122 -27.05 -30.23 -29.84
CA VAL A 122 -26.11 -30.61 -28.78
C VAL A 122 -25.67 -32.04 -29.06
N PHE A 123 -24.38 -32.20 -29.32
CA PHE A 123 -23.73 -33.49 -29.40
C PHE A 123 -23.06 -33.83 -28.06
N MET A 124 -23.27 -35.05 -27.57
CA MET A 124 -22.86 -35.54 -26.25
C MET A 124 -22.07 -36.84 -26.39
N ALA A 125 -21.12 -37.07 -25.48
CA ALA A 125 -20.36 -38.31 -25.37
C ALA A 125 -20.22 -38.77 -23.91
N THR A 126 -20.18 -40.08 -23.70
CA THR A 126 -20.05 -40.73 -22.39
C THR A 126 -18.73 -41.47 -22.22
N GLN A 127 -18.37 -41.78 -20.97
CA GLN A 127 -17.14 -42.47 -20.60
C GLN A 127 -17.08 -43.89 -21.19
N GLN A 128 -18.21 -44.61 -21.24
CA GLN A 128 -18.34 -45.92 -21.90
C GLN A 128 -18.46 -45.83 -23.43
N GLY A 129 -18.27 -44.65 -24.03
CA GLY A 129 -18.20 -44.48 -25.48
C GLY A 129 -19.55 -44.46 -26.20
N VAL A 130 -20.64 -44.19 -25.48
CA VAL A 130 -21.94 -43.85 -26.07
C VAL A 130 -21.91 -42.39 -26.52
N VAL A 131 -22.55 -42.10 -27.65
CA VAL A 131 -22.73 -40.75 -28.18
C VAL A 131 -24.17 -40.47 -28.54
N LYS A 132 -24.55 -39.20 -28.47
CA LYS A 132 -25.92 -38.77 -28.69
C LYS A 132 -25.96 -37.39 -29.34
N LYS A 133 -26.87 -37.23 -30.30
CA LYS A 133 -27.22 -35.93 -30.89
C LYS A 133 -28.66 -35.59 -30.54
N THR A 134 -28.89 -34.36 -30.08
CA THR A 134 -30.21 -33.83 -29.73
C THR A 134 -30.33 -32.41 -30.25
N GLU A 135 -31.47 -32.01 -30.83
CA GLU A 135 -31.75 -30.61 -31.20
C GLU A 135 -31.53 -29.65 -30.03
N LEU A 136 -30.83 -28.53 -30.26
CA LEU A 136 -30.55 -27.52 -29.23
C LEU A 136 -31.85 -26.92 -28.65
N ALA A 137 -32.87 -26.73 -29.48
CA ALA A 137 -34.19 -26.25 -29.08
C ALA A 137 -34.89 -27.13 -28.00
N ARG A 138 -34.50 -28.41 -27.86
CA ARG A 138 -35.09 -29.29 -26.83
C ARG A 138 -34.64 -28.93 -25.41
N PHE A 139 -33.64 -28.06 -25.27
CA PHE A 139 -33.10 -27.56 -24.00
C PHE A 139 -33.61 -26.16 -23.63
N GLU A 140 -34.56 -25.58 -24.38
CA GLU A 140 -35.12 -24.24 -24.09
C GLU A 140 -35.87 -24.17 -22.74
N ASN A 141 -36.70 -25.17 -22.45
CA ASN A 141 -37.54 -25.21 -21.25
C ASN A 141 -36.98 -26.23 -20.25
N THR A 142 -36.14 -25.77 -19.33
CA THR A 142 -35.58 -26.60 -18.26
C THR A 142 -36.25 -26.31 -16.91
N LEU A 143 -36.47 -27.36 -16.13
CA LEU A 143 -36.99 -27.25 -14.77
C LEU A 143 -35.87 -26.88 -13.80
N SER A 144 -36.22 -26.31 -12.65
CA SER A 144 -35.27 -25.91 -11.61
C SER A 144 -34.45 -27.08 -11.03
N ASN A 145 -35.00 -28.30 -11.09
CA ASN A 145 -34.34 -29.55 -10.70
C ASN A 145 -33.54 -30.20 -11.87
N GLY A 146 -33.34 -29.46 -12.96
CA GLY A 146 -32.72 -29.95 -14.19
C GLY A 146 -33.67 -30.78 -15.04
N ILE A 147 -33.18 -31.15 -16.22
CA ILE A 147 -33.84 -32.04 -17.16
C ILE A 147 -32.89 -33.13 -17.60
N ILE A 148 -33.39 -34.35 -17.87
CA ILE A 148 -32.58 -35.40 -18.48
C ILE A 148 -32.09 -34.90 -19.85
N ALA A 149 -30.80 -35.07 -20.15
CA ALA A 149 -30.17 -34.78 -21.45
C ALA A 149 -29.80 -36.07 -22.20
N VAL A 150 -29.34 -37.08 -21.46
CA VAL A 150 -29.05 -38.44 -21.92
C VAL A 150 -29.37 -39.43 -20.81
N ASN A 151 -29.81 -40.64 -21.16
CA ASN A 151 -29.94 -41.73 -20.20
C ASN A 151 -28.61 -42.49 -20.21
N LEU A 152 -27.96 -42.54 -19.06
CA LEU A 152 -26.71 -43.28 -18.89
C LEU A 152 -27.01 -44.73 -18.54
N ASP A 153 -26.08 -45.62 -18.89
CA ASP A 153 -26.06 -46.99 -18.37
C ASP A 153 -25.49 -47.01 -16.94
N ASP A 154 -25.70 -48.11 -16.23
CA ASP A 154 -25.14 -48.30 -14.89
C ASP A 154 -23.61 -48.14 -14.91
N GLY A 155 -23.11 -47.19 -14.10
CA GLY A 155 -21.68 -46.86 -14.02
C GLY A 155 -21.11 -46.10 -15.23
N ASP A 156 -21.94 -45.59 -16.15
CA ASP A 156 -21.49 -44.64 -17.19
C ASP A 156 -21.58 -43.20 -16.69
N LYS A 157 -20.82 -42.29 -17.31
CA LYS A 157 -20.80 -40.85 -17.00
C LYS A 157 -20.75 -40.04 -18.29
N LEU A 158 -21.47 -38.92 -18.35
CA LEU A 158 -21.32 -37.96 -19.44
C LEU A 158 -19.97 -37.23 -19.34
N ILE A 159 -19.12 -37.31 -20.36
CA ILE A 159 -17.77 -36.69 -20.38
C ILE A 159 -17.67 -35.41 -21.21
N GLY A 160 -18.76 -35.01 -21.89
CA GLY A 160 -18.80 -33.73 -22.57
C GLY A 160 -20.01 -33.50 -23.47
N ALA A 161 -20.31 -32.24 -23.72
CA ALA A 161 -21.34 -31.75 -24.63
C ALA A 161 -20.81 -30.55 -25.44
N GLN A 162 -21.09 -30.48 -26.73
CA GLN A 162 -20.73 -29.36 -27.61
C GLN A 162 -21.85 -29.08 -28.63
N VAL A 163 -21.91 -27.85 -29.15
CA VAL A 163 -22.85 -27.48 -30.22
C VAL A 163 -22.30 -27.87 -31.58
N THR A 164 -23.16 -28.42 -32.42
CA THR A 164 -22.84 -28.88 -33.79
C THR A 164 -23.93 -28.47 -34.78
N GLU A 165 -23.60 -28.50 -36.08
CA GLU A 165 -24.48 -28.05 -37.17
C GLU A 165 -25.05 -29.23 -38.01
N GLY A 166 -24.91 -30.47 -37.53
CA GLY A 166 -25.39 -31.68 -38.22
C GLY A 166 -24.43 -32.21 -39.29
N THR A 167 -23.38 -31.47 -39.62
CA THR A 167 -22.41 -31.73 -40.70
C THR A 167 -20.99 -32.01 -40.22
N SER A 168 -20.74 -31.88 -38.91
CA SER A 168 -19.40 -32.00 -38.32
C SER A 168 -18.85 -33.43 -38.39
N ASP A 169 -17.53 -33.56 -38.24
CA ASP A 169 -16.91 -34.83 -37.84
C ASP A 169 -16.68 -34.85 -36.33
N VAL A 170 -16.90 -36.01 -35.72
CA VAL A 170 -16.71 -36.24 -34.28
C VAL A 170 -15.49 -37.12 -34.07
N ILE A 171 -14.57 -36.68 -33.22
CA ILE A 171 -13.44 -37.47 -32.74
C ILE A 171 -13.64 -37.80 -31.26
N LEU A 172 -13.62 -39.09 -30.92
CA LEU A 172 -13.52 -39.55 -29.53
C LEU A 172 -12.11 -40.07 -29.28
N VAL A 173 -11.52 -39.73 -28.15
CA VAL A 173 -10.18 -40.18 -27.73
C VAL A 173 -10.29 -40.95 -26.41
N THR A 174 -9.58 -42.08 -26.32
CA THR A 174 -9.58 -42.95 -25.14
C THR A 174 -8.36 -42.75 -24.26
N HIS A 175 -8.51 -43.07 -22.98
CA HIS A 175 -7.46 -43.03 -21.97
C HIS A 175 -6.20 -43.79 -22.40
N LYS A 176 -6.36 -44.99 -23.01
CA LYS A 176 -5.24 -45.81 -23.53
C LYS A 176 -4.75 -45.39 -24.93
N GLY A 177 -5.13 -44.21 -25.40
CA GLY A 177 -4.51 -43.59 -26.56
C GLY A 177 -5.00 -44.10 -27.91
N THR A 178 -6.25 -44.58 -27.99
CA THR A 178 -6.93 -44.80 -29.27
C THR A 178 -7.87 -43.64 -29.57
N ALA A 179 -8.22 -43.44 -30.85
CA ALA A 179 -9.26 -42.49 -31.23
C ALA A 179 -10.06 -43.01 -32.42
N ILE A 180 -11.35 -42.67 -32.47
CA ILE A 180 -12.19 -42.85 -33.66
C ILE A 180 -12.60 -41.48 -34.19
N ARG A 181 -12.64 -41.33 -35.52
CA ARG A 181 -13.28 -40.21 -36.23
C ARG A 181 -14.45 -40.79 -37.01
N PHE A 182 -15.64 -40.22 -36.85
CA PHE A 182 -16.84 -40.59 -37.62
C PHE A 182 -17.68 -39.35 -37.94
N LYS A 183 -18.60 -39.45 -38.91
CA LYS A 183 -19.44 -38.31 -39.30
C LYS A 183 -20.58 -38.13 -38.30
N GLU A 184 -20.89 -36.90 -37.92
CA GLU A 184 -22.05 -36.58 -37.07
C GLU A 184 -23.37 -37.09 -37.67
N LYS A 185 -23.44 -37.19 -39.02
CA LYS A 185 -24.58 -37.76 -39.76
C LYS A 185 -24.82 -39.25 -39.47
N ASP A 186 -23.82 -40.00 -39.02
CA ASP A 186 -23.98 -41.42 -38.63
C ASP A 186 -24.80 -41.56 -37.33
N VAL A 187 -24.91 -40.49 -36.53
CA VAL A 187 -25.71 -40.42 -35.31
C VAL A 187 -27.02 -39.71 -35.61
N ARG A 188 -28.13 -40.44 -35.55
CA ARG A 188 -29.48 -39.87 -35.67
C ARG A 188 -29.75 -38.86 -34.53
N CYS A 189 -30.47 -37.79 -34.84
CA CYS A 189 -31.04 -36.92 -33.79
C CYS A 189 -32.07 -37.73 -32.98
N LEU A 190 -32.06 -37.58 -31.65
CA LEU A 190 -32.98 -38.23 -30.72
C LEU A 190 -33.48 -37.26 -29.66
N GLY A 191 -34.61 -37.60 -29.04
CA GLY A 191 -35.12 -36.88 -27.88
C GLY A 191 -34.22 -37.00 -26.64
N ARG A 192 -34.35 -36.04 -25.73
CA ARG A 192 -33.51 -35.91 -24.53
C ARG A 192 -33.57 -37.10 -23.56
N ASN A 193 -34.72 -37.72 -23.34
CA ASN A 193 -34.85 -38.91 -22.48
C ASN A 193 -34.57 -40.20 -23.26
N THR A 194 -33.33 -40.36 -23.75
CA THR A 194 -32.88 -41.55 -24.50
C THR A 194 -31.38 -41.80 -24.30
N ARG A 195 -30.94 -43.05 -24.46
CA ARG A 195 -29.56 -43.50 -24.24
C ARG A 195 -28.54 -42.98 -25.26
N GLY A 196 -28.93 -42.86 -26.54
CA GLY A 196 -27.98 -42.62 -27.63
C GLY A 196 -27.53 -43.91 -28.31
N VAL A 197 -26.35 -43.89 -28.93
CA VAL A 197 -25.79 -45.00 -29.73
C VAL A 197 -24.29 -45.16 -29.50
N ARG A 198 -23.73 -46.36 -29.69
CA ARG A 198 -22.27 -46.56 -29.56
C ARG A 198 -21.50 -45.69 -30.56
N GLY A 199 -20.57 -44.88 -30.04
CA GLY A 199 -19.65 -44.01 -30.78
C GLY A 199 -18.28 -44.65 -30.99
N ILE A 200 -17.78 -45.40 -30.00
CA ILE A 200 -16.54 -46.19 -30.08
C ILE A 200 -16.72 -47.56 -29.40
N GLU A 201 -16.03 -48.59 -29.88
CA GLU A 201 -15.87 -49.86 -29.16
C GLU A 201 -14.60 -49.79 -28.30
N LEU A 202 -14.77 -49.81 -26.97
CA LEU A 202 -13.67 -49.70 -26.02
C LEU A 202 -12.96 -51.03 -25.77
N GLY A 203 -11.64 -50.97 -25.53
CA GLY A 203 -10.87 -52.10 -25.05
C GLY A 203 -11.06 -52.35 -23.54
N ALA A 204 -10.63 -53.52 -23.06
CA ALA A 204 -10.73 -53.87 -21.64
C ALA A 204 -10.05 -52.82 -20.74
N LYS A 205 -10.79 -52.32 -19.73
CA LYS A 205 -10.37 -51.23 -18.82
C LYS A 205 -9.90 -49.96 -19.55
N ASP A 206 -10.48 -49.65 -20.71
CA ASP A 206 -10.30 -48.37 -21.43
C ASP A 206 -11.61 -47.57 -21.37
N PHE A 207 -11.52 -46.25 -21.53
CA PHE A 207 -12.67 -45.35 -21.49
C PHE A 207 -12.42 -44.09 -22.33
N VAL A 208 -13.48 -43.42 -22.77
CA VAL A 208 -13.36 -42.13 -23.47
C VAL A 208 -12.98 -41.06 -22.44
N THR A 209 -11.89 -40.34 -22.72
CA THR A 209 -11.48 -39.17 -21.93
C THR A 209 -11.96 -37.87 -22.56
N GLN A 210 -12.09 -37.81 -23.88
CA GLN A 210 -12.37 -36.56 -24.57
C GLN A 210 -13.16 -36.74 -25.87
N MET A 211 -14.10 -35.82 -26.08
CA MET A 211 -14.77 -35.57 -27.36
C MET A 211 -14.21 -34.29 -27.99
N VAL A 212 -14.01 -34.31 -29.32
CA VAL A 212 -13.56 -33.17 -30.13
C VAL A 212 -14.41 -33.09 -31.40
N ILE A 213 -15.04 -31.94 -31.63
CA ILE A 213 -15.79 -31.62 -32.85
C ILE A 213 -14.86 -30.99 -33.90
N VAL A 214 -15.04 -31.36 -35.18
CA VAL A 214 -14.25 -30.84 -36.31
C VAL A 214 -15.17 -30.37 -37.45
N ASN A 215 -14.99 -29.11 -37.84
CA ASN A 215 -15.71 -28.42 -38.93
C ASN A 215 -14.68 -27.95 -39.98
N GLY A 216 -14.71 -28.51 -41.20
CA GLY A 216 -13.83 -28.10 -42.31
C GLY A 216 -12.36 -28.51 -42.21
N GLU A 217 -11.65 -28.57 -43.36
CA GLU A 217 -10.22 -28.94 -43.43
C GLU A 217 -9.30 -27.71 -43.47
N GLY A 218 -8.16 -27.79 -42.77
CA GLY A 218 -7.09 -26.78 -42.77
C GLY A 218 -5.70 -27.43 -42.74
N THR A 219 -4.73 -26.83 -43.44
CA THR A 219 -3.38 -27.37 -43.71
C THR A 219 -2.25 -26.46 -43.22
N GLU A 220 -1.22 -27.06 -42.61
CA GLU A 220 -0.38 -26.38 -41.59
C GLU A 220 1.05 -26.96 -41.40
N ARG A 221 1.99 -26.19 -40.81
CA ARG A 221 3.43 -26.51 -40.57
C ARG A 221 3.89 -26.37 -39.06
N LYS A 222 5.20 -26.21 -38.68
CA LYS A 222 5.92 -26.79 -37.47
C LYS A 222 6.38 -25.73 -36.41
N LYS A 223 6.70 -25.94 -35.08
CA LYS A 223 7.35 -27.05 -34.28
C LYS A 223 7.16 -27.02 -32.70
N LEU A 224 6.69 -28.11 -32.01
CA LEU A 224 6.91 -28.64 -30.60
C LEU A 224 5.70 -29.20 -29.75
N GLY A 225 5.58 -30.53 -29.62
CA GLY A 225 4.47 -31.22 -28.91
C GLY A 225 3.64 -32.06 -29.89
N LYS A 226 2.65 -32.86 -29.46
CA LYS A 226 1.95 -33.78 -30.38
C LYS A 226 0.73 -33.15 -31.08
N ARG A 227 1.00 -32.38 -32.14
CA ARG A 227 -0.02 -32.05 -33.14
C ARG A 227 -0.14 -33.20 -34.15
N THR A 228 -1.35 -33.59 -34.49
CA THR A 228 -1.59 -34.60 -35.54
C THR A 228 -2.67 -34.08 -36.48
N ALA A 229 -2.45 -34.24 -37.79
CA ALA A 229 -3.43 -33.83 -38.79
C ALA A 229 -4.77 -34.56 -38.58
N VAL A 230 -5.88 -33.83 -38.65
CA VAL A 230 -7.23 -34.43 -38.64
C VAL A 230 -7.34 -35.50 -39.74
N THR A 231 -6.80 -35.23 -40.93
CA THR A 231 -6.75 -36.17 -42.07
C THR A 231 -5.97 -37.46 -41.77
N ALA A 232 -5.03 -37.46 -40.82
CA ALA A 232 -4.38 -38.70 -40.41
C ALA A 232 -5.35 -39.64 -39.67
N TYR A 233 -6.36 -39.10 -39.00
CA TYR A 233 -7.51 -39.87 -38.51
C TYR A 233 -8.47 -40.11 -39.68
N ARG A 234 -8.37 -41.30 -40.28
CA ARG A 234 -9.33 -41.73 -41.31
C ARG A 234 -10.74 -41.75 -40.71
N SER A 235 -11.73 -41.27 -41.46
CA SER A 235 -13.13 -41.42 -41.06
C SER A 235 -13.52 -42.90 -41.08
N GLN A 236 -14.29 -43.32 -40.10
CA GLN A 236 -14.82 -44.67 -39.89
C GLN A 236 -16.30 -44.57 -39.55
N LYS A 237 -17.07 -45.66 -39.68
CA LYS A 237 -18.42 -45.68 -39.11
C LYS A 237 -18.34 -45.63 -37.58
N ARG A 238 -19.28 -44.93 -36.94
CA ARG A 238 -19.40 -44.92 -35.47
C ARG A 238 -19.46 -46.33 -34.88
N GLY A 239 -18.90 -46.50 -33.69
CA GLY A 239 -18.94 -47.75 -32.92
C GLY A 239 -17.87 -48.78 -33.29
N GLY A 240 -16.89 -48.43 -34.14
CA GLY A 240 -15.69 -49.27 -34.35
C GLY A 240 -14.63 -49.09 -33.25
N LYS A 241 -13.59 -49.94 -33.27
CA LYS A 241 -12.47 -49.97 -32.29
C LYS A 241 -11.51 -48.78 -32.31
N GLY A 242 -11.77 -47.77 -33.15
CA GLY A 242 -10.85 -46.67 -33.39
C GLY A 242 -9.51 -47.11 -34.02
N ILE A 243 -8.53 -46.22 -33.93
CA ILE A 243 -7.15 -46.40 -34.39
C ILE A 243 -6.20 -45.81 -33.37
N ILE A 244 -4.95 -46.28 -33.32
CA ILE A 244 -3.92 -45.73 -32.42
C ILE A 244 -3.79 -44.22 -32.68
N ALA A 245 -3.90 -43.42 -31.63
CA ALA A 245 -3.77 -41.95 -31.62
C ALA A 245 -2.44 -41.49 -31.00
N ILE A 246 -1.88 -42.27 -30.06
CA ILE A 246 -0.53 -42.08 -29.51
C ILE A 246 0.25 -43.39 -29.43
N GLY A 247 1.54 -43.34 -29.77
CA GLY A 247 2.41 -44.50 -29.67
C GLY A 247 2.64 -44.88 -28.21
N LYS A 248 2.41 -46.15 -27.87
CA LYS A 248 2.53 -46.66 -26.50
C LYS A 248 3.99 -46.72 -26.05
N SER A 249 4.30 -46.18 -24.87
CA SER A 249 5.57 -46.40 -24.16
C SER A 249 5.41 -46.07 -22.67
N THR A 250 6.31 -46.58 -21.84
CA THR A 250 6.40 -46.27 -20.40
C THR A 250 6.58 -44.77 -20.11
N ARG A 251 7.14 -44.00 -21.05
CA ARG A 251 7.44 -42.57 -20.91
C ARG A 251 6.22 -41.65 -21.07
N ASN A 252 5.17 -42.12 -21.75
CA ASN A 252 4.15 -41.23 -22.32
C ASN A 252 2.86 -41.11 -21.51
N GLY A 253 2.71 -41.86 -20.42
CA GLY A 253 1.52 -41.87 -19.58
C GLY A 253 0.24 -42.29 -20.33
N ALA A 254 -0.91 -42.02 -19.69
CA ALA A 254 -2.22 -42.11 -20.32
C ALA A 254 -2.60 -40.78 -20.98
N VAL A 255 -3.60 -40.79 -21.87
CA VAL A 255 -4.11 -39.55 -22.48
C VAL A 255 -5.00 -38.81 -21.49
N VAL A 256 -4.52 -37.65 -21.02
CA VAL A 256 -5.24 -36.76 -20.11
C VAL A 256 -6.27 -35.90 -20.86
N ALA A 257 -5.90 -35.29 -22.00
CA ALA A 257 -6.78 -34.40 -22.75
C ALA A 257 -6.46 -34.38 -24.26
N ALA A 258 -7.42 -33.89 -25.07
CA ALA A 258 -7.26 -33.63 -26.50
C ALA A 258 -8.10 -32.42 -26.94
N LYS A 259 -7.58 -31.58 -27.83
CA LYS A 259 -8.31 -30.41 -28.36
C LYS A 259 -8.08 -30.28 -29.87
N ARG A 260 -9.07 -29.75 -30.59
CA ARG A 260 -8.85 -29.20 -31.93
C ARG A 260 -8.09 -27.89 -31.77
N VAL A 261 -7.10 -27.68 -32.64
CA VAL A 261 -6.30 -26.45 -32.70
C VAL A 261 -5.89 -26.16 -34.16
N ALA A 262 -5.62 -24.90 -34.46
CA ALA A 262 -5.04 -24.40 -35.70
C ALA A 262 -3.63 -23.80 -35.48
N ASP A 263 -2.83 -23.61 -36.54
CA ASP A 263 -1.44 -23.07 -36.50
C ASP A 263 -1.37 -21.68 -35.84
N ILE A 264 -2.44 -20.89 -36.01
CA ILE A 264 -2.60 -19.54 -35.48
C ILE A 264 -3.09 -19.50 -34.02
N ASP A 265 -3.54 -20.64 -33.49
CA ASP A 265 -4.01 -20.72 -32.13
C ASP A 265 -2.84 -20.69 -31.15
N GLU A 266 -3.16 -20.46 -29.88
CA GLU A 266 -2.22 -20.65 -28.79
C GLU A 266 -2.79 -21.62 -27.75
N LEU A 267 -1.88 -22.36 -27.13
CA LEU A 267 -2.19 -23.40 -26.17
C LEU A 267 -1.67 -22.98 -24.80
N VAL A 268 -2.59 -22.92 -23.83
CA VAL A 268 -2.27 -22.66 -22.43
C VAL A 268 -2.42 -23.99 -21.67
N LEU A 269 -1.33 -24.38 -21.02
CA LEU A 269 -1.26 -25.47 -20.04
C LEU A 269 -1.41 -24.87 -18.65
N ILE A 270 -2.27 -25.46 -17.83
CA ILE A 270 -2.38 -25.15 -16.40
C ILE A 270 -2.19 -26.47 -15.64
N SER A 271 -1.20 -26.50 -14.75
CA SER A 271 -0.96 -27.63 -13.84
C SER A 271 -1.80 -27.49 -12.56
N SER A 272 -2.03 -28.61 -11.88
CA SER A 272 -2.71 -28.66 -10.57
C SER A 272 -1.99 -27.84 -9.48
N SER A 273 -0.66 -27.70 -9.56
CA SER A 273 0.14 -26.82 -8.69
C SER A 273 0.17 -25.35 -9.14
N GLY A 274 -0.53 -24.99 -10.22
CA GLY A 274 -0.74 -23.60 -10.65
C GLY A 274 0.30 -23.01 -11.60
N TYR A 275 1.28 -23.80 -12.08
CA TYR A 275 2.15 -23.36 -13.18
C TYR A 275 1.34 -23.22 -14.47
N VAL A 276 1.46 -22.05 -15.11
CA VAL A 276 0.83 -21.72 -16.39
C VAL A 276 1.91 -21.60 -17.47
N THR A 277 1.83 -22.43 -18.52
CA THR A 277 2.73 -22.38 -19.68
C THR A 277 1.94 -22.04 -20.93
N ARG A 278 2.37 -21.05 -21.71
CA ARG A 278 1.77 -20.69 -23.00
C ARG A 278 2.73 -21.07 -24.13
N THR A 279 2.19 -21.73 -25.16
CA THR A 279 2.94 -22.18 -26.34
C THR A 279 2.10 -21.92 -27.57
N ALA A 280 2.64 -21.25 -28.58
CA ALA A 280 1.95 -21.08 -29.85
C ALA A 280 1.67 -22.45 -30.47
N VAL A 281 0.48 -22.69 -31.01
CA VAL A 281 0.17 -23.99 -31.63
C VAL A 281 0.98 -24.19 -32.91
N GLY A 282 1.32 -23.12 -33.62
CA GLY A 282 2.35 -23.11 -34.67
C GLY A 282 3.65 -23.74 -34.18
N ASP A 283 4.08 -23.39 -32.96
CA ASP A 283 5.14 -24.07 -32.21
C ASP A 283 4.69 -25.42 -31.60
N ILE A 284 3.85 -26.22 -32.30
CA ILE A 284 3.52 -27.60 -31.95
C ILE A 284 3.80 -28.58 -33.10
N ARG A 285 4.51 -29.70 -32.84
CA ARG A 285 5.19 -30.45 -33.92
C ARG A 285 4.18 -31.40 -34.53
N ARG A 286 3.74 -31.08 -35.74
CA ARG A 286 2.96 -32.01 -36.56
C ARG A 286 3.73 -33.33 -36.76
N ILE A 287 3.21 -34.41 -36.19
CA ILE A 287 3.76 -35.77 -36.24
C ILE A 287 2.65 -36.82 -36.41
N GLY A 288 3.02 -38.00 -36.91
CA GLY A 288 2.09 -39.08 -37.19
C GLY A 288 1.41 -39.66 -35.95
N ARG A 289 0.24 -40.29 -36.15
CA ARG A 289 -0.55 -40.90 -35.07
C ARG A 289 0.23 -41.94 -34.26
N ASN A 290 0.98 -42.85 -34.88
CA ASN A 290 1.77 -43.85 -34.15
C ASN A 290 3.16 -43.32 -33.75
N THR A 291 3.21 -42.17 -33.07
CA THR A 291 4.45 -41.56 -32.55
C THR A 291 4.26 -41.06 -31.12
N GLN A 292 5.37 -40.90 -30.39
CA GLN A 292 5.38 -40.57 -28.97
C GLN A 292 5.45 -39.06 -28.66
N GLY A 293 5.79 -38.21 -29.62
CA GLY A 293 5.99 -36.77 -29.36
C GLY A 293 7.18 -36.42 -28.44
N ARG A 294 7.26 -35.15 -28.06
CA ARG A 294 8.12 -34.63 -26.98
C ARG A 294 7.21 -33.92 -25.97
N GLY A 295 7.64 -33.84 -24.71
CA GLY A 295 6.95 -33.05 -23.68
C GLY A 295 6.94 -31.56 -24.02
N LEU A 296 5.98 -30.84 -23.44
CA LEU A 296 5.77 -29.39 -23.63
C LEU A 296 6.57 -28.52 -22.63
N HIS A 297 7.40 -29.15 -21.78
CA HIS A 297 8.19 -28.48 -20.75
C HIS A 297 9.69 -28.61 -21.01
N ALA A 298 10.44 -27.53 -20.75
CA ALA A 298 11.89 -27.52 -20.75
C ALA A 298 12.37 -27.08 -19.36
N GLN A 299 13.19 -27.95 -18.74
CA GLN A 299 13.68 -27.89 -17.36
C GLN A 299 12.64 -28.16 -16.26
N THR A 300 13.07 -29.08 -15.39
CA THR A 300 12.59 -29.65 -14.12
C THR A 300 11.60 -28.88 -13.23
N ASP A 301 10.90 -29.66 -12.38
CA ASP A 301 10.16 -29.31 -11.15
C ASP A 301 8.62 -29.29 -11.18
N VAL A 302 8.00 -30.12 -12.05
CA VAL A 302 6.60 -30.57 -11.86
C VAL A 302 6.62 -32.08 -11.56
N PRO A 303 6.01 -32.56 -10.45
CA PRO A 303 5.86 -33.98 -10.13
C PRO A 303 5.16 -34.79 -11.24
N ALA A 304 5.55 -36.06 -11.39
CA ALA A 304 5.13 -36.93 -12.50
C ALA A 304 3.66 -37.39 -12.44
N ASP A 305 2.99 -37.07 -11.34
CA ASP A 305 1.63 -37.44 -10.93
C ASP A 305 0.60 -36.32 -11.15
N GLU A 306 1.02 -35.13 -11.59
CA GLU A 306 0.12 -34.01 -11.90
C GLU A 306 -0.58 -34.15 -13.27
N THR A 307 -1.89 -33.89 -13.31
CA THR A 307 -2.70 -33.86 -14.55
C THR A 307 -2.91 -32.43 -15.04
N PRO A 308 -2.25 -31.97 -16.12
CA PRO A 308 -2.43 -30.62 -16.63
C PRO A 308 -3.68 -30.47 -17.51
N GLU A 309 -4.35 -29.33 -17.41
CA GLU A 309 -5.44 -28.93 -18.31
C GLU A 309 -4.89 -28.24 -19.58
N LEU A 310 -5.62 -28.37 -20.69
CA LEU A 310 -5.30 -27.81 -22.00
C LEU A 310 -6.39 -26.85 -22.50
N VAL A 311 -6.07 -25.57 -22.62
CA VAL A 311 -6.99 -24.53 -23.14
C VAL A 311 -6.47 -23.98 -24.49
N PRO A 312 -7.21 -24.15 -25.59
CA PRO A 312 -6.89 -23.54 -26.88
C PRO A 312 -7.55 -22.17 -27.06
N LEU A 313 -6.86 -21.23 -27.70
CA LEU A 313 -7.38 -19.91 -28.09
C LEU A 313 -7.56 -19.85 -29.62
N THR A 314 -8.80 -19.76 -30.11
CA THR A 314 -9.16 -19.93 -31.54
C THR A 314 -9.63 -18.66 -32.24
N ASN A 315 -9.19 -18.44 -33.49
CA ASN A 315 -9.39 -17.19 -34.28
C ASN A 315 -10.58 -17.17 -35.28
N ALA A 316 -11.67 -17.92 -35.05
CA ALA A 316 -12.75 -18.08 -36.04
C ALA A 316 -13.93 -17.10 -35.86
N ASP A 317 -13.97 -16.03 -36.68
CA ASP A 317 -15.17 -15.36 -37.24
C ASP A 317 -14.76 -14.02 -37.92
N THR A 318 -14.45 -14.07 -39.21
CA THR A 318 -13.53 -13.14 -39.90
C THR A 318 -14.08 -11.77 -40.34
N ALA A 319 -15.19 -11.30 -39.79
CA ALA A 319 -15.71 -9.94 -40.04
C ALA A 319 -15.88 -9.09 -38.76
N LEU A 320 -15.92 -9.71 -37.57
CA LEU A 320 -15.97 -9.02 -36.28
C LEU A 320 -14.61 -9.06 -35.53
N ASN A 321 -13.65 -9.84 -36.04
CA ASN A 321 -12.49 -10.28 -35.26
C ASN A 321 -11.17 -9.55 -35.55
N ALA A 322 -11.06 -8.56 -36.45
CA ALA A 322 -9.81 -7.78 -36.56
C ALA A 322 -9.47 -7.15 -35.19
N ASP A 323 -10.49 -6.61 -34.53
CA ASP A 323 -10.38 -5.95 -33.24
C ASP A 323 -10.30 -6.95 -32.08
N MET A 324 -10.97 -8.10 -32.18
CA MET A 324 -10.86 -9.15 -31.17
C MET A 324 -9.51 -9.88 -31.23
N VAL A 325 -8.90 -10.03 -32.41
CA VAL A 325 -7.52 -10.55 -32.59
C VAL A 325 -6.50 -9.52 -32.11
N ARG A 326 -6.68 -8.23 -32.44
CA ARG A 326 -5.86 -7.14 -31.88
C ARG A 326 -5.98 -7.11 -30.34
N ALA A 327 -7.18 -7.18 -29.79
CA ALA A 327 -7.41 -7.23 -28.33
C ALA A 327 -6.81 -8.50 -27.68
N ALA A 328 -6.88 -9.66 -28.34
CA ALA A 328 -6.25 -10.89 -27.86
C ALA A 328 -4.71 -10.76 -27.86
N ASN A 329 -4.11 -10.19 -28.90
CA ASN A 329 -2.67 -9.91 -29.00
C ASN A 329 -2.21 -8.88 -27.94
N ILE A 330 -2.99 -7.82 -27.71
CA ILE A 330 -2.73 -6.84 -26.64
C ILE A 330 -2.80 -7.53 -25.28
N TYR A 331 -3.85 -8.32 -25.00
CA TYR A 331 -4.01 -9.06 -23.75
C TYR A 331 -2.87 -10.07 -23.52
N ALA A 332 -2.46 -10.77 -24.57
CA ALA A 332 -1.32 -11.68 -24.59
C ALA A 332 0.00 -10.97 -24.20
N LYS A 333 0.32 -9.84 -24.83
CA LYS A 333 1.50 -9.02 -24.51
C LYS A 333 1.42 -8.48 -23.08
N LEU A 334 0.24 -8.03 -22.64
CA LEU A 334 -0.02 -7.55 -21.27
C LEU A 334 0.20 -8.63 -20.19
N MET A 335 -0.23 -9.86 -20.46
CA MET A 335 -0.02 -11.01 -19.58
C MET A 335 1.45 -11.43 -19.54
N TRP A 336 2.15 -11.41 -20.69
CA TRP A 336 3.60 -11.63 -20.73
C TRP A 336 4.38 -10.56 -19.96
N ALA A 337 4.00 -9.29 -20.11
CA ALA A 337 4.60 -8.18 -19.37
C ALA A 337 4.30 -8.27 -17.86
N ALA A 338 3.13 -8.80 -17.46
CA ALA A 338 2.79 -9.15 -16.08
C ALA A 338 3.78 -10.16 -15.49
N TYR A 339 3.98 -11.25 -16.22
CA TYR A 339 4.82 -12.37 -15.80
C TYR A 339 6.30 -11.96 -15.68
N CYS A 340 6.80 -11.22 -16.67
CA CYS A 340 8.16 -10.65 -16.62
C CYS A 340 8.37 -9.65 -15.47
N ARG A 341 7.28 -9.02 -14.98
CA ARG A 341 7.32 -8.15 -13.81
C ARG A 341 7.36 -8.96 -12.52
N THR A 342 6.55 -10.02 -12.37
CA THR A 342 6.49 -10.80 -11.12
C THR A 342 7.78 -11.58 -10.85
N GLY A 343 8.44 -12.11 -11.88
CA GLY A 343 9.78 -12.68 -11.75
C GLY A 343 10.85 -11.59 -11.56
N GLU A 344 11.57 -11.59 -10.44
CA GLU A 344 12.50 -10.51 -10.04
C GLU A 344 13.62 -10.22 -11.05
N ARG A 345 13.97 -11.18 -11.93
CA ARG A 345 15.11 -11.11 -12.85
C ARG A 345 14.83 -10.55 -14.26
N ASN A 346 13.61 -10.10 -14.60
CA ASN A 346 13.26 -9.70 -15.99
C ASN A 346 12.55 -8.34 -16.17
N ILE A 347 12.76 -7.38 -15.27
CA ILE A 347 12.17 -6.02 -15.33
C ILE A 347 12.43 -5.32 -16.70
N ARG A 348 13.65 -5.44 -17.26
CA ARG A 348 13.98 -4.86 -18.58
C ARG A 348 13.15 -5.48 -19.73
N LYS A 349 12.89 -6.79 -19.70
CA LYS A 349 12.03 -7.46 -20.70
C LYS A 349 10.57 -7.04 -20.55
N SER A 350 10.12 -6.81 -19.31
CA SER A 350 8.79 -6.23 -19.06
C SER A 350 8.69 -4.84 -19.70
N LYS A 351 9.69 -3.95 -19.54
CA LYS A 351 9.71 -2.63 -20.22
C LYS A 351 9.58 -2.77 -21.73
N VAL A 352 10.41 -3.59 -22.37
CA VAL A 352 10.39 -3.82 -23.84
C VAL A 352 9.02 -4.33 -24.32
N ALA A 353 8.34 -5.17 -23.53
CA ALA A 353 6.98 -5.62 -23.87
C ALA A 353 5.93 -4.51 -23.78
N TYR A 354 6.07 -3.54 -22.86
CA TYR A 354 5.24 -2.33 -22.83
C TYR A 354 5.63 -1.30 -23.89
N ASP A 355 6.92 -1.17 -24.23
CA ASP A 355 7.38 -0.29 -25.31
C ASP A 355 6.78 -0.75 -26.66
N SER A 356 6.89 -2.05 -27.00
CA SER A 356 6.27 -2.62 -28.22
C SER A 356 4.73 -2.56 -28.22
N LEU A 357 4.08 -2.59 -27.05
CA LEU A 357 2.64 -2.36 -26.93
C LEU A 357 2.26 -0.90 -27.22
N ILE A 358 3.11 0.06 -26.86
CA ILE A 358 2.84 1.48 -27.06
C ILE A 358 3.19 1.92 -28.49
N GLU A 359 4.26 1.39 -29.09
CA GLU A 359 4.54 1.56 -30.52
C GLU A 359 3.35 1.09 -31.39
N GLU A 360 2.76 -0.06 -31.06
CA GLU A 360 1.56 -0.60 -31.73
C GLU A 360 0.29 0.24 -31.51
N LEU A 361 0.25 1.08 -30.46
CA LEU A 361 -0.86 2.03 -30.20
C LEU A 361 -0.62 3.40 -30.85
N GLU A 362 0.64 3.80 -31.04
CA GLU A 362 1.05 5.12 -31.56
C GLU A 362 1.23 5.13 -33.09
N LEU A 363 1.48 3.98 -33.74
CA LEU A 363 1.68 3.88 -35.19
C LEU A 363 0.39 3.96 -36.02
N ASP A 364 -0.74 3.49 -35.49
CA ASP A 364 -2.06 3.57 -36.14
C ASP A 364 -2.82 4.79 -35.58
N GLY A 365 -2.68 5.95 -36.23
CA GLY A 365 -3.14 7.27 -35.74
C GLY A 365 -4.64 7.48 -35.47
N GLU A 366 -5.46 6.44 -35.61
CA GLU A 366 -6.92 6.42 -35.36
C GLU A 366 -7.30 5.50 -34.18
N SER A 367 -6.32 5.00 -33.41
CA SER A 367 -6.47 3.93 -32.40
C SER A 367 -7.34 4.23 -31.17
N VAL A 368 -7.88 5.46 -31.03
CA VAL A 368 -8.92 5.82 -30.04
C VAL A 368 -10.32 5.85 -30.65
N GLU A 369 -10.45 6.08 -31.96
CA GLU A 369 -11.72 6.13 -32.68
C GLU A 369 -12.20 4.73 -33.10
N ASP A 370 -11.26 3.81 -33.38
CA ASP A 370 -11.50 2.40 -33.76
C ASP A 370 -11.89 1.45 -32.59
N LYS A 371 -12.04 1.97 -31.36
CA LYS A 371 -12.66 1.29 -30.19
C LYS A 371 -12.04 -0.05 -29.71
N VAL A 372 -10.93 -0.52 -30.28
CA VAL A 372 -10.27 -1.79 -29.88
C VAL A 372 -9.77 -1.77 -28.43
N LEU A 373 -9.18 -0.65 -28.01
CA LEU A 373 -8.73 -0.43 -26.65
C LEU A 373 -9.31 0.89 -26.14
N SER A 374 -10.05 0.85 -25.04
CA SER A 374 -10.61 2.08 -24.46
C SER A 374 -9.50 3.02 -23.99
N ALA A 375 -9.77 4.32 -23.93
CA ALA A 375 -8.82 5.30 -23.36
C ALA A 375 -8.38 4.94 -21.92
N HIS A 376 -9.23 4.23 -21.17
CA HIS A 376 -8.89 3.63 -19.88
C HIS A 376 -7.85 2.50 -19.97
N GLY A 377 -7.96 1.64 -20.99
CA GLY A 377 -6.99 0.59 -21.31
C GLY A 377 -5.65 1.15 -21.78
N ALA A 378 -5.66 2.13 -22.69
CA ALA A 378 -4.45 2.82 -23.13
C ALA A 378 -3.75 3.54 -21.97
N SER A 379 -4.50 4.33 -21.19
CA SER A 379 -4.00 4.98 -19.96
C SER A 379 -3.33 4.00 -19.00
N PHE A 380 -3.93 2.83 -18.80
CA PHE A 380 -3.38 1.77 -17.97
C PHE A 380 -2.02 1.25 -18.49
N ILE A 381 -1.82 1.09 -19.80
CA ILE A 381 -0.55 0.63 -20.39
C ILE A 381 0.58 1.63 -20.11
N TYR A 382 0.36 2.93 -20.35
CA TYR A 382 1.33 3.98 -19.99
C TYR A 382 1.61 4.01 -18.48
N THR A 383 0.57 3.86 -17.63
CA THR A 383 0.73 3.77 -16.16
C THR A 383 1.67 2.64 -15.75
N GLU A 384 1.52 1.47 -16.36
CA GLU A 384 2.34 0.30 -16.02
C GLU A 384 3.79 0.45 -16.51
N ARG A 385 4.00 1.11 -17.66
CA ARG A 385 5.34 1.48 -18.15
C ARG A 385 6.02 2.51 -17.25
N ALA A 386 5.30 3.55 -16.83
CA ALA A 386 5.78 4.55 -15.87
C ALA A 386 6.26 3.88 -14.57
N ALA A 387 5.48 2.93 -14.02
CA ALA A 387 5.81 2.16 -12.81
C ALA A 387 6.95 1.12 -12.98
N LEU A 388 7.49 0.97 -14.19
CA LEU A 388 8.73 0.24 -14.46
C LEU A 388 9.90 1.21 -14.65
N ARG A 389 9.69 2.30 -15.39
CA ARG A 389 10.68 3.38 -15.59
C ARG A 389 11.10 4.01 -14.24
N PHE A 390 10.14 4.30 -13.37
CA PHE A 390 10.36 4.77 -12.00
C PHE A 390 9.55 3.94 -10.97
N PRO A 391 10.12 3.57 -9.80
CA PRO A 391 11.49 3.81 -9.34
C PRO A 391 12.51 2.73 -9.79
N ARG A 392 12.13 1.72 -10.59
CA ARG A 392 13.02 0.56 -10.83
C ARG A 392 14.14 0.75 -11.84
N LEU A 393 13.97 1.60 -12.84
CA LEU A 393 14.98 1.83 -13.88
C LEU A 393 15.62 3.23 -13.76
N MET A 394 15.22 4.02 -12.77
CA MET A 394 15.66 5.40 -12.52
C MET A 394 15.47 6.36 -13.72
N ASP A 395 14.54 6.03 -14.61
CA ASP A 395 14.18 6.83 -15.79
C ASP A 395 13.05 7.80 -15.42
N LEU A 396 13.41 8.91 -14.77
CA LEU A 396 12.44 9.92 -14.29
C LEU A 396 11.70 10.62 -15.44
N ASN A 397 12.43 11.05 -16.48
CA ASN A 397 11.84 11.78 -17.61
C ASN A 397 10.83 10.91 -18.38
N GLY A 398 11.23 9.68 -18.75
CA GLY A 398 10.35 8.76 -19.46
C GLY A 398 9.19 8.24 -18.61
N ALA A 399 9.34 8.18 -17.28
CA ALA A 399 8.22 7.84 -16.39
C ALA A 399 7.21 8.99 -16.24
N GLU A 400 7.67 10.24 -16.26
CA GLU A 400 6.79 11.41 -16.14
C GLU A 400 5.95 11.59 -17.40
N GLU A 401 6.57 11.47 -18.57
CA GLU A 401 5.89 11.52 -19.88
C GLU A 401 4.78 10.46 -19.95
N ASP A 402 5.09 9.22 -19.60
CA ASP A 402 4.13 8.12 -19.51
C ASP A 402 2.99 8.42 -18.51
N ALA A 403 3.31 8.92 -17.31
CA ALA A 403 2.30 9.24 -16.30
C ALA A 403 1.38 10.40 -16.74
N ARG A 404 1.92 11.45 -17.35
CA ARG A 404 1.15 12.57 -17.91
C ARG A 404 0.28 12.12 -19.08
N LYS A 405 0.80 11.27 -19.98
CA LYS A 405 0.02 10.68 -21.09
C LYS A 405 -1.11 9.79 -20.58
N ALA A 406 -0.86 8.99 -19.55
CA ALA A 406 -1.88 8.19 -18.88
C ALA A 406 -3.00 9.07 -18.28
N ILE A 407 -2.67 10.18 -17.63
CA ILE A 407 -3.65 11.13 -17.07
C ILE A 407 -4.43 11.87 -18.17
N GLN A 408 -3.78 12.22 -19.29
CA GLN A 408 -4.45 12.81 -20.47
C GLN A 408 -5.52 11.86 -21.03
N LEU A 409 -5.20 10.57 -21.15
CA LEU A 409 -6.11 9.54 -21.68
C LEU A 409 -7.21 9.13 -20.67
N ASN A 410 -6.95 9.22 -19.37
CA ASN A 410 -7.94 9.01 -18.32
C ASN A 410 -7.66 9.92 -17.12
N PRO A 411 -8.35 11.07 -17.03
CA PRO A 411 -8.19 12.00 -15.91
C PRO A 411 -8.51 11.39 -14.53
N GLY A 412 -9.32 10.32 -14.48
CA GLY A 412 -9.67 9.57 -13.28
C GLY A 412 -8.69 8.46 -12.88
N ASN A 413 -7.55 8.32 -13.56
CA ASN A 413 -6.55 7.28 -13.24
C ASN A 413 -5.70 7.66 -12.01
N VAL A 414 -6.13 7.20 -10.84
CA VAL A 414 -5.44 7.40 -9.55
C VAL A 414 -4.01 6.84 -9.54
N ASP A 415 -3.77 5.64 -10.08
CA ASP A 415 -2.43 5.04 -10.13
C ASP A 415 -1.44 5.91 -10.92
N ALA A 416 -1.88 6.49 -12.05
CA ALA A 416 -1.06 7.40 -12.85
C ALA A 416 -0.75 8.70 -12.12
N LYS A 417 -1.74 9.32 -11.48
CA LYS A 417 -1.53 10.50 -10.62
C LYS A 417 -0.59 10.19 -9.45
N TRP A 418 -0.71 9.02 -8.84
CA TRP A 418 0.15 8.60 -7.73
C TRP A 418 1.61 8.45 -8.18
N ILE A 419 1.85 7.87 -9.37
CA ILE A 419 3.20 7.80 -9.96
C ILE A 419 3.73 9.22 -10.24
N LEU A 420 2.93 10.11 -10.83
CA LEU A 420 3.31 11.50 -11.08
C LEU A 420 3.67 12.23 -9.77
N ALA A 421 2.85 12.10 -8.72
CA ALA A 421 3.11 12.70 -7.40
C ALA A 421 4.49 12.30 -6.84
N LYS A 422 4.85 11.01 -6.93
CA LYS A 422 6.17 10.53 -6.49
C LYS A 422 7.31 11.10 -7.35
N ILE A 423 7.13 11.22 -8.67
CA ILE A 423 8.13 11.81 -9.58
C ILE A 423 8.32 13.31 -9.30
N LEU A 424 7.22 14.06 -9.10
CA LEU A 424 7.27 15.49 -8.76
C LEU A 424 8.01 15.73 -7.44
N LYS A 425 7.82 14.88 -6.43
CA LYS A 425 8.58 14.92 -5.18
C LYS A 425 10.09 14.75 -5.40
N GLU A 426 10.52 13.78 -6.22
CA GLU A 426 11.95 13.60 -6.53
C GLU A 426 12.52 14.80 -7.31
N ARG A 427 11.75 15.39 -8.23
CA ARG A 427 12.14 16.64 -8.91
C ARG A 427 12.27 17.80 -7.94
N TYR A 428 11.35 17.93 -6.99
CA TYR A 428 11.37 18.97 -5.98
C TYR A 428 12.64 18.88 -5.12
N ILE A 429 12.93 17.70 -4.58
CA ILE A 429 14.15 17.41 -3.80
C ILE A 429 15.41 17.73 -4.63
N SER A 430 15.40 17.43 -5.93
CA SER A 430 16.50 17.74 -6.85
C SER A 430 16.61 19.23 -7.22
N SER A 431 15.62 20.06 -6.89
CA SER A 431 15.54 21.48 -7.29
C SER A 431 15.87 22.48 -6.17
N VAL A 432 15.89 22.03 -4.92
CA VAL A 432 16.21 22.84 -3.73
C VAL A 432 17.70 22.73 -3.39
N ASP A 433 18.27 23.81 -2.84
CA ASP A 433 19.64 23.77 -2.30
C ASP A 433 19.72 23.04 -0.94
N GLN A 434 20.93 22.92 -0.38
CA GLN A 434 21.16 22.29 0.93
C GLN A 434 20.47 23.01 2.12
N ASN A 435 19.95 24.22 1.90
CA ASN A 435 19.21 25.03 2.87
C ASN A 435 17.70 25.06 2.56
N GLY A 436 17.20 24.22 1.63
CA GLY A 436 15.80 24.18 1.21
C GLY A 436 15.36 25.34 0.31
N ARG A 437 16.28 26.17 -0.19
CA ARG A 437 15.96 27.34 -1.03
C ARG A 437 15.81 26.91 -2.49
N GLY A 438 14.63 27.18 -3.04
CA GLY A 438 14.27 26.90 -4.43
C GLY A 438 14.51 28.06 -5.38
N ASN A 439 14.30 27.81 -6.67
CA ASN A 439 14.21 28.82 -7.73
C ASN A 439 12.74 29.00 -8.19
N PRO A 440 12.40 29.90 -9.13
CA PRO A 440 10.99 30.08 -9.56
C PRO A 440 10.31 28.81 -10.11
N LYS A 441 11.07 27.85 -10.68
CA LYS A 441 10.52 26.54 -11.12
C LYS A 441 10.18 25.64 -9.94
N THR A 442 10.88 25.79 -8.81
CA THR A 442 10.58 25.07 -7.56
C THR A 442 9.19 25.43 -7.05
N LYS A 443 8.79 26.71 -7.06
CA LYS A 443 7.44 27.12 -6.64
C LYS A 443 6.33 26.51 -7.51
N ALA A 444 6.55 26.41 -8.83
CA ALA A 444 5.59 25.74 -9.72
C ALA A 444 5.43 24.24 -9.39
N LEU A 445 6.52 23.57 -9.01
CA LEU A 445 6.48 22.17 -8.54
C LEU A 445 5.69 22.03 -7.23
N GLU A 446 5.80 22.99 -6.30
CA GLU A 446 5.03 22.97 -5.03
C GLU A 446 3.52 23.03 -5.26
N GLU A 447 3.09 23.91 -6.16
CA GLU A 447 1.70 24.07 -6.55
C GLU A 447 1.18 22.81 -7.27
N GLU A 448 1.97 22.24 -8.20
CA GLU A 448 1.62 21.01 -8.90
C GLU A 448 1.57 19.79 -7.96
N MET A 449 2.54 19.63 -7.05
CA MET A 449 2.59 18.52 -6.08
C MET A 449 1.37 18.49 -5.18
N LEU A 450 0.90 19.65 -4.72
CA LEU A 450 -0.30 19.76 -3.89
C LEU A 450 -1.56 19.46 -4.72
N SER A 451 -1.68 20.04 -5.92
CA SER A 451 -2.83 19.81 -6.80
C SER A 451 -2.97 18.34 -7.21
N VAL A 452 -1.89 17.66 -7.59
CA VAL A 452 -1.93 16.22 -7.93
C VAL A 452 -2.32 15.38 -6.71
N GLY A 453 -1.84 15.72 -5.51
CA GLY A 453 -2.25 15.06 -4.27
C GLY A 453 -3.74 15.23 -3.96
N GLN A 454 -4.26 16.45 -4.11
CA GLN A 454 -5.67 16.77 -3.84
C GLN A 454 -6.60 16.03 -4.82
N HIS A 455 -6.29 16.07 -6.12
CA HIS A 455 -7.02 15.32 -7.14
C HIS A 455 -7.02 13.79 -6.91
N ILE A 456 -6.03 13.22 -6.20
CA ILE A 456 -6.09 11.80 -5.82
C ILE A 456 -7.14 11.58 -4.73
N ILE A 457 -7.17 12.41 -3.69
CA ILE A 457 -8.15 12.31 -2.59
C ILE A 457 -9.58 12.58 -3.10
N GLU A 458 -9.76 13.49 -4.05
CA GLU A 458 -11.08 13.74 -4.68
C GLU A 458 -11.63 12.52 -5.44
N LEU A 459 -10.74 11.70 -6.02
CA LEU A 459 -11.09 10.48 -6.76
C LEU A 459 -11.18 9.23 -5.87
N ASP A 460 -10.36 9.17 -4.83
CA ASP A 460 -10.29 8.08 -3.84
C ASP A 460 -10.08 8.67 -2.43
N PRO A 461 -11.16 9.03 -1.71
CA PRO A 461 -11.08 9.68 -0.41
C PRO A 461 -10.41 8.83 0.69
N ASP A 462 -10.33 7.52 0.52
CA ASP A 462 -9.73 6.58 1.48
C ASP A 462 -8.26 6.24 1.13
N HIS A 463 -7.67 6.88 0.12
CA HIS A 463 -6.30 6.59 -0.36
C HIS A 463 -5.21 7.03 0.65
N SER A 464 -4.90 6.16 1.61
CA SER A 464 -3.97 6.43 2.73
C SER A 464 -2.63 7.03 2.29
N ASP A 465 -2.02 6.50 1.24
CA ASP A 465 -0.71 6.97 0.77
C ASP A 465 -0.75 8.42 0.25
N ALA A 466 -1.92 8.88 -0.23
CA ALA A 466 -2.09 10.24 -0.76
C ALA A 466 -2.32 11.26 0.37
N HIS A 467 -3.11 10.90 1.39
CA HIS A 467 -3.20 11.66 2.63
C HIS A 467 -1.85 11.76 3.34
N TYR A 468 -1.07 10.68 3.38
CA TYR A 468 0.28 10.71 3.97
C TYR A 468 1.26 11.56 3.16
N TYR A 469 1.21 11.49 1.84
CA TYR A 469 1.98 12.33 0.92
C TYR A 469 1.64 13.82 1.10
N LEU A 470 0.36 14.18 1.07
CA LEU A 470 -0.11 15.55 1.25
C LEU A 470 0.17 16.07 2.66
N GLY A 471 -0.05 15.27 3.70
CA GLY A 471 0.25 15.64 5.08
C GLY A 471 1.70 16.10 5.26
N ASN A 472 2.63 15.32 4.71
CA ASN A 472 4.07 15.64 4.79
C ASN A 472 4.48 16.84 3.93
N ILE A 473 3.95 16.96 2.71
CA ILE A 473 4.29 18.08 1.82
C ILE A 473 3.65 19.39 2.31
N ALA A 474 2.41 19.35 2.77
CA ALA A 474 1.75 20.49 3.39
C ALA A 474 2.50 20.96 4.64
N ARG A 475 2.96 20.04 5.50
CA ARG A 475 3.83 20.36 6.65
C ARG A 475 5.12 21.05 6.20
N TYR A 476 5.84 20.47 5.23
CA TYR A 476 7.10 21.02 4.73
C TYR A 476 6.93 22.43 4.14
N LEU A 477 5.82 22.68 3.43
CA LEU A 477 5.49 23.97 2.82
C LEU A 477 4.79 24.95 3.78
N GLY A 478 4.74 24.67 5.09
CA GLY A 478 4.10 25.52 6.09
C GLY A 478 2.56 25.61 6.00
N LYS A 479 1.91 24.78 5.18
CA LYS A 479 0.45 24.70 5.02
C LYS A 479 -0.18 23.83 6.11
N ILE A 480 0.00 24.23 7.37
CA ILE A 480 -0.28 23.41 8.56
C ILE A 480 -1.73 22.87 8.62
N GLU A 481 -2.75 23.68 8.31
CA GLU A 481 -4.15 23.21 8.31
C GLU A 481 -4.43 22.09 7.29
N LEU A 482 -3.79 22.15 6.11
CA LEU A 482 -3.90 21.08 5.11
C LEU A 482 -3.19 19.80 5.59
N ALA A 483 -2.08 19.96 6.32
CA ALA A 483 -1.39 18.83 6.95
C ALA A 483 -2.27 18.17 8.02
N ILE A 484 -2.83 18.97 8.94
CA ILE A 484 -3.77 18.52 9.98
C ILE A 484 -4.97 17.81 9.36
N THR A 485 -5.57 18.37 8.31
CA THR A 485 -6.70 17.76 7.60
C THR A 485 -6.35 16.38 7.03
N SER A 486 -5.17 16.25 6.42
CA SER A 486 -4.70 15.00 5.83
C SER A 486 -4.38 13.93 6.89
N PHE A 487 -3.72 14.30 7.99
CA PHE A 487 -3.46 13.35 9.09
C PHE A 487 -4.73 13.02 9.92
N LYS A 488 -5.72 13.92 9.98
CA LYS A 488 -7.07 13.63 10.51
C LYS A 488 -7.82 12.60 9.66
N ALA A 489 -7.63 12.58 8.35
CA ALA A 489 -8.16 11.51 7.51
C ALA A 489 -7.43 10.18 7.78
N LEU A 490 -6.10 10.19 7.88
CA LEU A 490 -5.32 8.99 8.21
C LEU A 490 -5.70 8.33 9.54
N THR A 491 -5.97 9.12 10.59
CA THR A 491 -6.41 8.60 11.89
C THR A 491 -7.85 8.06 11.87
N ARG A 492 -8.67 8.39 10.85
CA ARG A 492 -9.97 7.76 10.59
C ARG A 492 -9.83 6.46 9.79
N ILE A 493 -9.00 6.45 8.75
CA ILE A 493 -8.78 5.28 7.87
C ILE A 493 -7.99 4.19 8.61
N LEU A 494 -6.99 4.57 9.42
CA LEU A 494 -6.06 3.68 10.12
C LEU A 494 -5.93 4.04 11.61
N PRO A 495 -7.01 3.90 12.42
CA PRO A 495 -7.10 4.45 13.78
C PRO A 495 -6.11 3.86 14.80
N PHE A 496 -5.53 2.69 14.51
CA PHE A 496 -4.55 2.00 15.36
C PHE A 496 -3.08 2.24 14.92
N ARG A 497 -2.83 3.21 14.04
CA ARG A 497 -1.48 3.65 13.69
C ARG A 497 -1.05 4.81 14.58
N ALA A 498 -0.33 4.48 15.65
CA ALA A 498 0.28 5.43 16.59
C ALA A 498 1.01 6.59 15.90
N GLU A 499 1.75 6.29 14.82
CA GLU A 499 2.49 7.27 14.00
C GLU A 499 1.62 8.45 13.53
N TYR A 500 0.35 8.25 13.16
CA TYR A 500 -0.49 9.36 12.66
C TYR A 500 -1.06 10.25 13.77
N HIS A 501 -1.24 9.69 14.97
CA HIS A 501 -1.63 10.47 16.15
C HIS A 501 -0.44 11.29 16.67
N TRP A 502 0.78 10.75 16.58
CA TRP A 502 2.02 11.50 16.85
C TRP A 502 2.16 12.71 15.90
N GLU A 503 2.02 12.48 14.58
CA GLU A 503 2.12 13.53 13.57
C GLU A 503 1.06 14.63 13.74
N LEU A 504 -0.15 14.29 14.21
CA LEU A 504 -1.16 15.28 14.60
C LEU A 504 -0.75 16.07 15.84
N GLY A 505 -0.22 15.41 16.88
CA GLY A 505 0.27 16.07 18.08
C GLY A 505 1.29 17.17 17.77
N GLU A 506 2.32 16.85 16.97
CA GLU A 506 3.33 17.83 16.56
C GLU A 506 2.74 19.00 15.75
N LEU A 507 1.79 18.72 14.84
CA LEU A 507 1.13 19.78 14.05
C LEU A 507 0.25 20.70 14.90
N TYR A 508 -0.42 20.16 15.93
CA TYR A 508 -1.22 20.96 16.86
C TYR A 508 -0.36 21.84 17.75
N GLU A 509 0.79 21.36 18.21
CA GLU A 509 1.75 22.17 18.97
C GLU A 509 2.32 23.33 18.15
N ILE A 510 2.61 23.12 16.86
CA ILE A 510 3.05 24.20 15.94
C ILE A 510 2.00 25.33 15.86
N GLN A 511 0.72 25.03 16.09
CA GLN A 511 -0.36 26.01 16.16
C GLN A 511 -0.72 26.47 17.58
N ASN A 512 0.05 26.07 18.60
CA ASN A 512 -0.22 26.32 20.02
C ASN A 512 -1.60 25.76 20.50
N ARG A 513 -2.10 24.69 19.86
CA ARG A 513 -3.37 24.01 20.18
C ARG A 513 -3.13 22.89 21.20
N LEU A 514 -2.68 23.28 22.39
CA LEU A 514 -2.10 22.36 23.39
C LEU A 514 -3.08 21.24 23.83
N GLU A 515 -4.37 21.52 23.97
CA GLU A 515 -5.38 20.50 24.34
C GLU A 515 -5.55 19.41 23.26
N GLU A 516 -5.62 19.80 21.98
CA GLU A 516 -5.72 18.85 20.87
C GLU A 516 -4.40 18.05 20.69
N ALA A 517 -3.25 18.67 21.00
CA ALA A 517 -1.97 17.98 21.02
C ALA A 517 -1.90 16.93 22.15
N LEU A 518 -2.31 17.29 23.37
CA LEU A 518 -2.41 16.36 24.51
C LEU A 518 -3.28 15.14 24.16
N GLN A 519 -4.51 15.35 23.68
CA GLN A 519 -5.42 14.27 23.26
C GLN A 519 -4.80 13.38 22.17
N SER A 520 -4.05 13.96 21.24
CA SER A 520 -3.37 13.21 20.18
C SER A 520 -2.26 12.32 20.75
N TYR A 521 -1.44 12.83 21.67
CA TYR A 521 -0.39 12.04 22.35
C TYR A 521 -0.94 11.01 23.34
N GLU A 522 -2.04 11.31 24.05
CA GLU A 522 -2.78 10.34 24.86
C GLU A 522 -3.28 9.17 24.01
N ARG A 523 -3.69 9.44 22.76
CA ARG A 523 -4.06 8.39 21.82
C ARG A 523 -2.85 7.55 21.38
N VAL A 524 -1.65 8.13 21.29
CA VAL A 524 -0.42 7.37 21.03
C VAL A 524 -0.12 6.39 22.16
N ILE A 525 -0.10 6.82 23.44
CA ILE A 525 0.17 5.92 24.58
C ILE A 525 -0.90 4.83 24.73
N THR A 526 -2.15 5.09 24.30
CA THR A 526 -3.22 4.08 24.28
C THR A 526 -2.94 2.95 23.26
N ILE A 527 -2.16 3.23 22.21
CA ILE A 527 -1.84 2.28 21.13
C ILE A 527 -0.46 1.65 21.33
N ARG A 528 0.51 2.42 21.83
CA ARG A 528 1.91 2.03 22.12
C ARG A 528 2.36 2.60 23.48
N PRO A 529 1.94 2.01 24.61
CA PRO A 529 2.32 2.49 25.94
C PRO A 529 3.84 2.43 26.19
N GLU A 530 4.55 1.54 25.48
CA GLU A 530 6.01 1.38 25.54
C GLU A 530 6.81 2.54 24.89
N GLN A 531 6.14 3.47 24.21
CA GLN A 531 6.80 4.56 23.50
C GLN A 531 7.19 5.72 24.45
N ILE A 532 8.27 5.52 25.21
CA ILE A 532 8.82 6.47 26.22
C ILE A 532 8.91 7.92 25.72
N SER A 533 9.24 8.16 24.44
CA SER A 533 9.35 9.52 23.88
C SER A 533 8.06 10.34 23.98
N VAL A 534 6.89 9.69 24.00
CA VAL A 534 5.58 10.32 24.10
C VAL A 534 5.32 10.82 25.51
N TRP A 535 5.73 10.06 26.53
CA TRP A 535 5.62 10.45 27.93
C TRP A 535 6.47 11.69 28.24
N ASN A 536 7.67 11.81 27.67
CA ASN A 536 8.45 13.05 27.73
C ASN A 536 7.68 14.23 27.12
N ARG A 537 7.03 14.02 25.97
CA ARG A 537 6.31 15.09 25.29
C ARG A 537 5.07 15.52 26.06
N LEU A 538 4.25 14.56 26.50
CA LEU A 538 3.14 14.81 27.44
C LEU A 538 3.60 15.59 28.67
N GLY A 539 4.72 15.21 29.29
CA GLY A 539 5.28 15.93 30.43
C GLY A 539 5.63 17.39 30.12
N GLN A 540 6.21 17.66 28.94
CA GLN A 540 6.52 19.02 28.48
C GLN A 540 5.26 19.85 28.23
N LEU A 541 4.23 19.28 27.60
CA LEU A 541 2.96 19.99 27.38
C LEU A 541 2.24 20.24 28.72
N SER A 542 2.25 19.27 29.65
CA SER A 542 1.66 19.45 30.97
C SER A 542 2.29 20.61 31.75
N LEU A 543 3.61 20.79 31.68
CA LEU A 543 4.29 21.99 32.24
C LEU A 543 3.82 23.28 31.56
N GLN A 544 3.64 23.29 30.23
CA GLN A 544 3.16 24.47 29.49
C GLN A 544 1.71 24.83 29.84
N THR A 545 0.86 23.83 30.11
CA THR A 545 -0.53 24.03 30.57
C THR A 545 -0.66 24.27 32.08
N GLY A 546 0.45 24.21 32.84
CA GLY A 546 0.46 24.44 34.29
C GLY A 546 0.01 23.24 35.15
N ASP A 547 -0.10 22.04 34.59
CA ASP A 547 -0.36 20.80 35.35
C ASP A 547 0.97 20.12 35.73
N ASP A 548 1.61 20.67 36.76
CA ASP A 548 2.84 20.11 37.36
C ASP A 548 2.67 18.64 37.80
N SER A 549 1.43 18.20 38.09
CA SER A 549 1.15 16.84 38.59
C SER A 549 1.05 15.82 37.46
N ALA A 550 0.45 16.17 36.31
CA ALA A 550 0.54 15.38 35.09
C ALA A 550 1.97 15.39 34.51
N ALA A 551 2.66 16.53 34.57
CA ALA A 551 4.07 16.62 34.18
C ALA A 551 4.95 15.65 34.96
N MET A 552 4.88 15.74 36.30
CA MET A 552 5.63 14.86 37.20
C MET A 552 5.39 13.38 36.92
N ARG A 553 4.11 12.95 36.81
CA ARG A 553 3.76 11.56 36.51
C ARG A 553 4.33 11.08 35.18
N SER A 554 4.24 11.92 34.14
CA SER A 554 4.72 11.58 32.80
C SER A 554 6.24 11.40 32.77
N PHE A 555 7.01 12.31 33.38
CA PHE A 555 8.47 12.18 33.43
C PHE A 555 8.96 11.08 34.39
N LEU A 556 8.28 10.81 35.51
CA LEU A 556 8.64 9.69 36.38
C LEU A 556 8.40 8.34 35.69
N THR A 557 7.30 8.20 34.93
CA THR A 557 7.02 7.00 34.11
C THR A 557 8.17 6.72 33.13
N VAL A 558 8.79 7.75 32.57
CA VAL A 558 9.99 7.63 31.71
C VAL A 558 11.16 7.05 32.49
N LEU A 559 11.49 7.59 33.66
CA LEU A 559 12.61 7.15 34.48
C LEU A 559 12.43 5.71 34.98
N GLU A 560 11.23 5.36 35.48
CA GLU A 560 10.89 4.00 35.94
C GLU A 560 10.99 2.97 34.79
N SER A 561 10.57 3.33 33.58
CA SER A 561 10.67 2.47 32.38
C SER A 561 12.12 2.23 31.93
N LEU A 562 13.02 3.17 32.22
CA LEU A 562 14.46 3.07 31.94
C LEU A 562 15.19 2.27 33.02
N GLU A 563 14.84 2.46 34.29
CA GLU A 563 15.45 1.76 35.43
C GLU A 563 15.08 0.27 35.45
N SER A 564 13.80 -0.05 35.21
CA SER A 564 13.29 -1.43 35.14
C SER A 564 13.86 -2.26 33.98
N GLY A 565 14.58 -1.63 33.04
CA GLY A 565 15.11 -2.29 31.84
C GLY A 565 14.03 -2.70 30.83
N ALA A 566 12.78 -2.24 31.00
CA ALA A 566 11.66 -2.53 30.10
C ALA A 566 11.90 -2.04 28.67
N VAL A 567 12.75 -1.01 28.49
CA VAL A 567 13.25 -0.58 27.17
C VAL A 567 14.77 -0.78 27.07
N PRO A 568 15.27 -1.50 26.04
CA PRO A 568 16.70 -1.72 25.86
C PRO A 568 17.51 -0.43 25.72
N ARG A 569 18.55 -0.27 26.54
CA ARG A 569 19.52 0.86 26.53
C ARG A 569 20.35 1.01 25.22
N SER A 570 20.07 0.22 24.18
CA SER A 570 20.84 0.20 22.91
C SER A 570 20.59 1.37 21.96
N SER A 571 19.66 2.27 22.27
CA SER A 571 19.26 3.36 21.36
C SER A 571 20.04 4.65 21.59
N ARG A 572 20.66 5.18 20.53
CA ARG A 572 21.44 6.44 20.54
C ARG A 572 20.68 7.68 21.06
N ASN A 573 19.34 7.62 21.01
CA ASN A 573 18.40 8.66 21.44
C ASN A 573 17.95 8.53 22.90
N LEU A 574 18.06 7.35 23.54
CA LEU A 574 17.45 7.11 24.87
C LEU A 574 18.03 8.03 25.94
N GLY A 575 19.35 8.30 25.90
CA GLY A 575 19.99 9.20 26.86
C GLY A 575 19.51 10.65 26.78
N TRP A 576 19.01 11.12 25.63
CA TRP A 576 18.38 12.45 25.58
C TRP A 576 17.02 12.46 26.27
N THR A 577 16.24 11.39 26.08
CA THR A 577 14.95 11.19 26.74
C THR A 577 15.10 11.18 28.28
N GLU A 578 16.12 10.50 28.79
CA GLU A 578 16.47 10.44 30.22
C GLU A 578 16.88 11.83 30.78
N ILE A 579 17.74 12.57 30.07
CA ILE A 579 18.15 13.94 30.43
C ILE A 579 16.95 14.90 30.48
N GLU A 580 16.07 14.83 29.48
CA GLU A 580 14.85 15.63 29.41
C GLU A 580 13.87 15.30 30.54
N ALA A 581 13.69 14.02 30.88
CA ALA A 581 12.84 13.58 31.99
C ALA A 581 13.36 14.11 33.34
N HIS A 582 14.66 13.95 33.61
CA HIS A 582 15.29 14.53 34.80
C HIS A 582 15.15 16.05 34.87
N SER A 583 15.29 16.75 33.74
CA SER A 583 15.12 18.20 33.68
C SER A 583 13.67 18.62 33.97
N GLY A 584 12.70 17.91 33.40
CA GLY A 584 11.27 18.15 33.62
C GLY A 584 10.82 17.87 35.06
N VAL A 585 11.27 16.76 35.66
CA VAL A 585 11.04 16.44 37.09
C VAL A 585 11.64 17.51 38.00
N SER A 586 12.84 18.02 37.70
CA SER A 586 13.43 19.12 38.48
C SER A 586 12.56 20.37 38.45
N LEU A 587 12.07 20.78 37.27
CA LEU A 587 11.19 21.95 37.13
C LEU A 587 9.89 21.78 37.94
N ALA A 588 9.24 20.62 37.85
CA ALA A 588 8.02 20.34 38.62
C ALA A 588 8.28 20.35 40.15
N TYR A 589 9.41 19.81 40.63
CA TYR A 589 9.77 19.91 42.06
C TYR A 589 10.11 21.34 42.51
N GLN A 590 10.72 22.17 41.64
CA GLN A 590 10.89 23.59 41.93
C GLN A 590 9.54 24.30 42.07
N ALA A 591 8.57 23.98 41.20
CA ALA A 591 7.23 24.53 41.27
C ALA A 591 6.49 24.13 42.56
N GLN A 592 6.77 22.93 43.10
CA GLN A 592 6.28 22.46 44.41
C GLN A 592 7.08 22.97 45.62
N GLY A 593 8.23 23.65 45.42
CA GLY A 593 9.09 24.10 46.52
C GLY A 593 9.98 23.00 47.13
N ASN A 594 10.16 21.85 46.47
CA ASN A 594 11.01 20.76 46.97
C ASN A 594 12.45 20.91 46.47
N PHE A 595 13.30 21.55 47.29
CA PHE A 595 14.70 21.83 46.96
C PHE A 595 15.53 20.56 46.68
N GLU A 596 15.53 19.60 47.61
CA GLU A 596 16.42 18.43 47.56
C GLU A 596 16.18 17.57 46.30
N LYS A 597 14.91 17.34 45.97
CA LYS A 597 14.55 16.59 44.75
C LYS A 597 14.84 17.40 43.49
N ALA A 598 14.59 18.72 43.49
CA ALA A 598 14.94 19.58 42.37
C ALA A 598 16.46 19.58 42.09
N GLU A 599 17.29 19.68 43.14
CA GLU A 599 18.76 19.57 43.09
C GLU A 599 19.20 18.19 42.58
N HIS A 600 18.63 17.11 43.11
CA HIS A 600 18.95 15.74 42.70
C HIS A 600 18.72 15.53 41.20
N HIS A 601 17.52 15.80 40.69
CA HIS A 601 17.19 15.48 39.30
C HIS A 601 17.97 16.33 38.28
N ILE A 602 18.19 17.64 38.51
CA ILE A 602 19.00 18.44 37.58
C ILE A 602 20.49 18.03 37.63
N THR A 603 20.99 17.60 38.80
CA THR A 603 22.37 17.11 38.92
C THR A 603 22.56 15.80 38.16
N SER A 604 21.57 14.90 38.19
CA SER A 604 21.55 13.69 37.35
C SER A 604 21.53 14.01 35.85
N ALA A 605 20.73 15.01 35.41
CA ALA A 605 20.75 15.48 34.02
C ALA A 605 22.13 16.02 33.61
N ILE A 606 22.80 16.80 34.46
CA ILE A 606 24.16 17.30 34.23
C ILE A 606 25.16 16.14 34.13
N ALA A 607 25.08 15.14 35.01
CA ALA A 607 25.98 13.99 34.98
C ALA A 607 25.86 13.19 33.66
N LEU A 608 24.64 12.93 33.19
CA LEU A 608 24.38 12.26 31.91
C LEU A 608 24.89 13.08 30.70
N LEU A 609 24.74 14.41 30.74
CA LEU A 609 25.29 15.31 29.72
C LEU A 609 26.84 15.26 29.71
N GLU A 610 27.48 15.25 30.88
CA GLU A 610 28.93 15.21 31.04
C GLU A 610 29.53 13.85 30.63
N GLU A 611 28.89 12.73 30.99
CA GLU A 611 29.26 11.38 30.53
C GLU A 611 29.20 11.31 29.00
N ARG A 612 28.12 11.81 28.40
CA ARG A 612 27.99 11.90 26.94
C ARG A 612 29.12 12.72 26.33
N ALA A 613 29.51 13.84 26.95
CA ALA A 613 30.60 14.69 26.48
C ALA A 613 31.97 14.02 26.57
N LEU A 614 32.20 13.18 27.59
CA LEU A 614 33.41 12.36 27.73
C LEU A 614 33.46 11.26 26.67
N SER A 615 32.36 10.54 26.43
CA SER A 615 32.29 9.49 25.39
C SER A 615 32.62 10.03 23.98
N MET A 616 32.24 11.27 23.68
CA MET A 616 32.57 11.92 22.40
C MET A 616 34.05 12.31 22.25
N ARG A 617 34.81 12.39 23.34
CA ARG A 617 36.26 12.70 23.29
C ARG A 617 37.11 11.47 22.96
N SER A 618 36.67 10.26 23.30
CA SER A 618 37.45 9.03 23.09
C SER A 618 37.42 8.49 21.66
N GLY A 619 36.44 8.91 20.84
CA GLY A 619 36.23 8.39 19.49
C GLY A 619 37.19 8.97 18.43
N ALA A 620 38.26 8.25 18.10
CA ALA A 620 39.22 8.62 17.05
C ALA A 620 38.57 8.79 15.65
N ARG A 621 38.18 10.02 15.30
CA ARG A 621 38.03 10.65 13.96
C ARG A 621 37.23 11.96 14.09
N THR A 622 37.81 13.08 13.67
CA THR A 622 37.18 14.41 13.70
C THR A 622 36.41 14.69 12.41
N SER A 623 35.10 14.42 12.38
CA SER A 623 34.21 14.91 11.33
C SER A 623 33.58 16.25 11.73
N ARG A 624 33.23 17.09 10.74
CA ARG A 624 32.59 18.40 10.99
C ARG A 624 31.27 18.28 11.76
N ALA A 625 30.54 17.18 11.58
CA ALA A 625 29.33 16.87 12.36
C ALA A 625 29.63 16.67 13.87
N ARG A 626 30.73 15.96 14.21
CA ARG A 626 31.14 15.76 15.60
C ARG A 626 31.59 17.06 16.29
N SER A 627 32.14 18.04 15.55
CA SER A 627 32.40 19.37 16.13
C SER A 627 31.11 20.12 16.46
N THR A 628 30.09 20.08 15.61
CA THR A 628 28.80 20.73 15.89
C THR A 628 28.08 20.09 17.08
N GLU A 629 28.03 18.76 17.15
CA GLU A 629 27.40 18.03 18.27
C GLU A 629 28.09 18.34 19.61
N ARG A 630 29.43 18.48 19.62
CA ARG A 630 30.19 18.88 20.81
C ARG A 630 29.90 20.31 21.27
N ILE A 631 29.67 21.24 20.35
CA ILE A 631 29.30 22.63 20.68
C ILE A 631 27.89 22.66 21.29
N GLN A 632 26.93 21.98 20.66
CA GLN A 632 25.55 21.87 21.18
C GLN A 632 25.51 21.22 22.58
N LEU A 633 26.33 20.20 22.82
CA LEU A 633 26.42 19.53 24.11
C LEU A 633 27.05 20.42 25.19
N ALA A 634 28.07 21.21 24.86
CA ALA A 634 28.67 22.19 25.78
C ALA A 634 27.66 23.29 26.19
N VAL A 635 26.85 23.75 25.23
CA VAL A 635 25.72 24.68 25.48
C VAL A 635 24.71 24.04 26.44
N ARG A 636 24.24 22.80 26.18
CA ARG A 636 23.30 22.11 27.07
C ARG A 636 23.85 21.90 28.49
N ILE A 637 25.14 21.59 28.66
CA ILE A 637 25.79 21.48 29.98
C ILE A 637 25.79 22.84 30.70
N ARG A 638 26.13 23.92 29.99
CA ARG A 638 26.11 25.29 30.54
C ARG A 638 24.71 25.65 31.03
N ASP A 639 23.69 25.43 30.20
CA ASP A 639 22.32 25.86 30.47
C ASP A 639 21.69 25.02 31.61
N ALA A 640 22.01 23.72 31.71
CA ALA A 640 21.64 22.88 32.85
C ALA A 640 22.32 23.30 34.16
N ARG A 641 23.63 23.63 34.11
CA ARG A 641 24.36 24.19 35.27
C ARG A 641 23.81 25.57 35.69
N TYR A 642 23.41 26.40 34.73
CA TYR A 642 22.76 27.69 35.00
C TYR A 642 21.43 27.49 35.73
N THR A 643 20.63 26.52 35.26
CA THR A 643 19.37 26.11 35.92
C THR A 643 19.63 25.66 37.37
N LEU A 644 20.61 24.78 37.60
CA LEU A 644 20.99 24.37 38.96
C LEU A 644 21.44 25.54 39.85
N ALA A 645 22.21 26.50 39.31
CA ALA A 645 22.62 27.68 40.04
C ALA A 645 21.44 28.62 40.39
N GLN A 646 20.44 28.73 39.50
CA GLN A 646 19.19 29.45 39.78
C GLN A 646 18.33 28.77 40.85
N ILE A 647 18.30 27.43 40.91
CA ILE A 647 17.69 26.69 42.03
C ILE A 647 18.37 27.07 43.34
N TYR A 648 19.71 27.14 43.38
CA TYR A 648 20.43 27.53 44.59
C TYR A 648 20.15 28.98 45.03
N LEU A 649 20.03 29.94 44.11
CA LEU A 649 19.59 31.30 44.47
C LEU A 649 18.18 31.28 45.07
N ARG A 650 17.23 30.65 44.37
CA ARG A 650 15.81 30.59 44.74
C ARG A 650 15.54 29.91 46.08
N PHE A 651 16.35 28.92 46.47
CA PHE A 651 16.24 28.21 47.75
C PHE A 651 17.26 28.68 48.80
N ASN A 652 17.79 29.90 48.65
CA ASN A 652 18.68 30.55 49.61
C ASN A 652 19.95 29.75 49.97
N ALA A 653 20.61 29.18 48.95
CA ALA A 653 21.89 28.49 49.04
C ALA A 653 23.00 29.23 48.24
N PRO A 654 23.27 30.52 48.50
CA PRO A 654 24.11 31.35 47.64
C PRO A 654 25.55 30.85 47.47
N GLN A 655 26.15 30.19 48.46
CA GLN A 655 27.49 29.61 48.32
C GLN A 655 27.54 28.50 47.27
N LYS A 656 26.50 27.65 47.20
CA LYS A 656 26.35 26.63 46.13
C LYS A 656 26.11 27.30 44.77
N ALA A 657 25.37 28.41 44.73
CA ALA A 657 25.14 29.20 43.51
C ALA A 657 26.47 29.75 42.95
N VAL A 658 27.28 30.44 43.76
CA VAL A 658 28.60 30.97 43.35
C VAL A 658 29.48 29.85 42.78
N GLN A 659 29.59 28.71 43.48
CA GLN A 659 30.41 27.58 43.01
C GLN A 659 29.92 27.03 41.66
N THR A 660 28.61 27.03 41.41
CA THR A 660 28.02 26.45 40.20
C THR A 660 28.11 27.40 39.01
N PHE A 661 27.88 28.71 39.22
CA PHE A 661 28.16 29.72 38.21
C PHE A 661 29.66 29.82 37.89
N ALA A 662 30.55 29.67 38.87
CA ALA A 662 31.99 29.65 38.63
C ALA A 662 32.40 28.52 37.68
N LYS A 663 31.78 27.33 37.79
CA LYS A 663 31.99 26.22 36.83
C LYS A 663 31.56 26.57 35.40
N ILE A 664 30.60 27.47 35.20
CA ILE A 664 30.26 27.99 33.86
C ILE A 664 31.38 28.91 33.36
N LEU A 665 31.85 29.83 34.21
CA LEU A 665 32.90 30.79 33.86
C LEU A 665 34.28 30.15 33.59
N THR A 666 34.53 28.91 34.05
CA THR A 666 35.72 28.14 33.61
C THR A 666 35.70 27.73 32.13
N VAL A 667 34.51 27.71 31.51
CA VAL A 667 34.32 27.36 30.08
C VAL A 667 34.09 28.61 29.25
N ASP A 668 33.31 29.55 29.75
CA ASP A 668 33.01 30.84 29.13
C ASP A 668 33.12 31.96 30.16
N ALA A 669 34.32 32.54 30.28
CA ALA A 669 34.65 33.58 31.25
C ALA A 669 33.88 34.91 31.07
N ASN A 670 33.18 35.05 29.93
CA ASN A 670 32.39 36.20 29.54
C ASN A 670 30.89 35.88 29.47
N TYR A 671 30.44 34.74 30.03
CA TYR A 671 29.02 34.41 30.09
C TYR A 671 28.30 35.31 31.12
N ALA A 672 27.82 36.45 30.65
CA ALA A 672 27.25 37.51 31.48
C ALA A 672 26.12 37.05 32.43
N PRO A 673 25.18 36.15 32.07
CA PRO A 673 24.17 35.66 33.02
C PRO A 673 24.76 34.96 34.25
N ALA A 674 25.91 34.28 34.13
CA ALA A 674 26.59 33.70 35.30
C ALA A 674 27.34 34.76 36.13
N LEU A 675 27.87 35.83 35.51
CA LEU A 675 28.44 36.96 36.26
C LEU A 675 27.34 37.66 37.07
N THR A 676 26.17 37.91 36.48
CA THR A 676 24.99 38.44 37.18
C THR A 676 24.55 37.55 38.33
N GLY A 677 24.43 36.24 38.09
CA GLY A 677 24.06 35.27 39.13
C GLY A 677 25.06 35.19 40.30
N ILE A 678 26.36 35.32 40.03
CA ILE A 678 27.39 35.45 41.08
C ILE A 678 27.25 36.76 41.84
N GLY A 679 26.96 37.87 41.14
CA GLY A 679 26.71 39.16 41.76
C GLY A 679 25.56 39.12 42.76
N ILE A 680 24.41 38.58 42.34
CA ILE A 680 23.24 38.34 43.19
C ILE A 680 23.59 37.40 44.35
N ALA A 681 24.32 36.31 44.10
CA ALA A 681 24.72 35.40 45.16
C ALA A 681 25.63 36.06 46.22
N TYR A 682 26.54 36.96 45.82
CA TYR A 682 27.36 37.72 46.77
C TYR A 682 26.56 38.80 47.51
N GLN A 683 25.54 39.39 46.88
CA GLN A 683 24.60 40.26 47.59
C GLN A 683 23.84 39.52 48.68
N MET A 684 23.36 38.30 48.40
CA MET A 684 22.75 37.40 49.42
C MET A 684 23.74 36.95 50.52
N LEU A 685 25.05 37.18 50.34
CA LEU A 685 26.11 36.91 51.31
C LEU A 685 26.60 38.18 52.03
N ASP A 686 25.99 39.34 51.77
CA ASP A 686 26.42 40.67 52.22
C ASP A 686 27.87 41.05 51.79
N ASP A 687 28.40 40.39 50.75
CA ASP A 687 29.71 40.73 50.15
C ASP A 687 29.51 41.78 49.04
N VAL A 688 29.19 43.00 49.47
CA VAL A 688 28.91 44.16 48.61
C VAL A 688 30.02 44.40 47.59
N THR A 689 31.29 44.24 48.00
CA THR A 689 32.45 44.51 47.14
C THR A 689 32.56 43.49 46.01
N ARG A 690 32.36 42.19 46.28
CA ARG A 690 32.32 41.20 45.19
C ARG A 690 31.06 41.35 44.35
N ALA A 691 29.90 41.63 44.96
CA ALA A 691 28.65 41.86 44.26
C ALA A 691 28.77 42.98 43.21
N GLU A 692 29.23 44.18 43.59
CA GLU A 692 29.42 45.31 42.66
C GLU A 692 30.39 44.95 41.53
N ASN A 693 31.53 44.31 41.85
CA ASN A 693 32.54 43.93 40.84
C ASN A 693 32.00 42.95 39.79
N TYR A 694 31.26 41.92 40.20
CA TYR A 694 30.68 40.94 39.26
C TYR A 694 29.54 41.54 38.43
N LEU A 695 28.70 42.39 39.01
CA LEU A 695 27.58 43.05 38.32
C LEU A 695 28.07 44.10 37.32
N ARG A 696 29.05 44.94 37.69
CA ARG A 696 29.70 45.87 36.75
C ARG A 696 30.32 45.13 35.57
N LYS A 697 31.10 44.08 35.85
CA LYS A 697 31.71 43.24 34.80
C LYS A 697 30.65 42.63 33.87
N ALA A 698 29.48 42.23 34.37
CA ALA A 698 28.39 41.71 33.53
C ALA A 698 27.82 42.78 32.58
N ILE A 699 27.69 44.02 33.04
CA ILE A 699 27.15 45.17 32.30
C ILE A 699 28.16 45.74 31.28
N GLU A 700 29.45 45.68 31.58
CA GLU A 700 30.54 46.19 30.73
C GLU A 700 30.88 45.28 29.54
N LEU A 701 30.37 44.04 29.53
CA LEU A 701 30.58 43.12 28.41
C LEU A 701 29.80 43.54 27.16
N PRO A 702 30.41 43.46 25.96
CA PRO A 702 29.71 43.69 24.69
C PRO A 702 28.78 42.52 24.37
N SER A 703 27.62 42.51 25.01
CA SER A 703 26.51 41.58 24.79
C SER A 703 25.64 42.02 23.60
N GLN A 704 25.04 41.07 22.87
CA GLN A 704 23.98 41.37 21.90
C GLN A 704 22.62 41.62 22.59
N ASP A 705 22.41 41.00 23.76
CA ASP A 705 21.17 41.11 24.54
C ASP A 705 21.37 42.09 25.71
N GLU A 706 20.38 42.95 25.98
CA GLU A 706 20.35 43.71 27.24
C GLU A 706 20.12 42.77 28.42
N LEU A 707 20.82 43.02 29.54
CA LEU A 707 20.75 42.21 30.76
C LEU A 707 19.99 42.98 31.87
N PRO A 708 18.64 43.07 31.82
CA PRO A 708 17.87 43.85 32.76
C PRO A 708 18.06 43.40 34.22
N ASP A 709 18.24 42.10 34.46
CA ASP A 709 18.54 41.56 35.80
C ASP A 709 19.84 42.12 36.39
N ALA A 710 20.86 42.33 35.56
CA ALA A 710 22.16 42.87 35.99
C ALA A 710 22.03 44.35 36.39
N TYR A 711 21.32 45.13 35.58
CA TYR A 711 21.01 46.54 35.90
C TYR A 711 20.14 46.64 37.15
N ASN A 712 19.14 45.77 37.31
CA ASN A 712 18.28 45.78 38.49
C ASN A 712 19.04 45.40 39.76
N ALA A 713 19.82 44.31 39.73
CA ALA A 713 20.61 43.86 40.87
C ALA A 713 21.64 44.91 41.30
N LEU A 714 22.34 45.57 40.37
CA LEU A 714 23.30 46.62 40.70
C LEU A 714 22.62 47.87 41.28
N GLY A 715 21.46 48.26 40.73
CA GLY A 715 20.67 49.36 41.28
C GLY A 715 20.11 49.05 42.68
N TYR A 716 19.62 47.83 42.90
CA TYR A 716 19.13 47.37 44.19
C TYR A 716 20.25 47.30 45.25
N LEU A 717 21.43 46.78 44.88
CA LEU A 717 22.62 46.76 45.74
C LEU A 717 22.99 48.18 46.25
N TYR A 718 22.98 49.18 45.38
CA TYR A 718 23.18 50.58 45.78
C TYR A 718 22.06 51.11 46.68
N ALA A 719 20.81 50.71 46.43
CA ALA A 719 19.65 51.12 47.20
C ALA A 719 19.68 50.59 48.64
N GLU A 720 20.05 49.32 48.83
CA GLU A 720 20.23 48.72 50.16
C GLU A 720 21.27 49.51 50.96
N GLN A 721 22.46 49.69 50.37
CA GLN A 721 23.60 50.39 50.95
C GLN A 721 23.39 51.91 51.09
N GLY A 722 22.33 52.48 50.50
CA GLY A 722 22.01 53.92 50.57
C GLY A 722 22.98 54.82 49.79
N ILE A 723 23.78 54.25 48.88
CA ILE A 723 24.80 54.95 48.09
C ILE A 723 24.32 55.17 46.65
N LYS A 724 24.93 56.12 45.93
CA LYS A 724 24.76 56.30 44.47
C LYS A 724 23.29 56.29 43.98
N LEU A 725 22.34 56.79 44.78
CA LEU A 725 20.91 56.54 44.57
C LEU A 725 20.36 57.01 43.21
N ASP A 726 20.92 58.06 42.61
CA ASP A 726 20.53 58.49 41.26
C ASP A 726 21.11 57.58 40.14
N GLU A 727 22.31 57.02 40.32
CA GLU A 727 22.85 55.94 39.46
C GLU A 727 21.97 54.70 39.58
N ALA A 728 21.58 54.33 40.81
CA ALA A 728 20.66 53.23 41.08
C ALA A 728 19.32 53.41 40.37
N ALA A 729 18.70 54.60 40.47
CA ALA A 729 17.45 54.91 39.78
C ALA A 729 17.60 54.83 38.25
N ALA A 730 18.73 55.26 37.70
CA ALA A 730 19.01 55.18 36.27
C ALA A 730 19.19 53.71 35.79
N LEU A 731 19.88 52.88 36.57
CA LEU A 731 20.08 51.45 36.30
C LEU A 731 18.74 50.70 36.30
N VAL A 732 17.92 50.83 37.35
CA VAL A 732 16.62 50.14 37.42
C VAL A 732 15.65 50.66 36.35
N ARG A 733 15.64 51.97 36.06
CA ARG A 733 14.88 52.51 34.91
C ARG A 733 15.33 51.95 33.57
N ARG A 734 16.60 51.53 33.41
CA ARG A 734 17.06 50.84 32.21
C ARG A 734 16.50 49.40 32.16
N ALA A 735 16.54 48.66 33.28
CA ALA A 735 15.91 47.33 33.37
C ALA A 735 14.41 47.38 33.03
N LEU A 736 13.69 48.41 33.50
CA LEU A 736 12.28 48.66 33.20
C LEU A 736 12.00 49.04 31.74
N LYS A 737 12.99 49.46 30.93
CA LYS A 737 12.78 49.60 29.47
C LYS A 737 12.60 48.24 28.81
N SER A 738 13.35 47.25 29.26
CA SER A 738 13.32 45.88 28.71
C SER A 738 12.13 45.08 29.26
N ALA A 739 11.72 45.31 30.52
CA ALA A 739 10.52 44.70 31.11
C ALA A 739 9.70 45.70 31.97
N PRO A 740 8.81 46.51 31.35
CA PRO A 740 8.09 47.60 32.04
C PRO A 740 7.16 47.17 33.18
N THR A 741 6.69 45.93 33.16
CA THR A 741 5.71 45.35 34.11
C THR A 741 6.35 44.42 35.15
N SER A 742 7.69 44.37 35.22
CA SER A 742 8.41 43.54 36.19
C SER A 742 8.22 44.06 37.61
N GLY A 743 7.46 43.34 38.44
CA GLY A 743 7.24 43.66 39.85
C GLY A 743 8.55 43.87 40.60
N ALA A 744 9.48 42.93 40.51
CA ALA A 744 10.80 43.03 41.16
C ALA A 744 11.61 44.27 40.76
N TYR A 745 11.42 44.81 39.55
CA TYR A 745 12.10 46.04 39.13
C TYR A 745 11.36 47.30 39.60
N LEU A 746 10.03 47.25 39.67
CA LEU A 746 9.21 48.31 40.26
C LEU A 746 9.47 48.41 41.77
N ASP A 747 9.59 47.28 42.47
CA ASP A 747 9.94 47.20 43.89
C ASP A 747 11.33 47.77 44.15
N SER A 748 12.35 47.36 43.38
CA SER A 748 13.70 47.96 43.45
C SER A 748 13.66 49.48 43.28
N LEU A 749 12.87 49.97 42.31
CA LEU A 749 12.73 51.41 42.07
C LEU A 749 11.96 52.13 43.21
N GLY A 750 10.97 51.46 43.80
CA GLY A 750 10.25 51.92 44.99
C GLY A 750 11.18 52.07 46.20
N VAL A 751 12.03 51.07 46.46
CA VAL A 751 13.07 51.12 47.51
C VAL A 751 14.04 52.28 47.27
N ILE A 752 14.48 52.50 46.03
CA ILE A 752 15.33 53.65 45.67
C ILE A 752 14.62 54.97 45.96
N TYR A 753 13.37 55.15 45.52
CA TYR A 753 12.62 56.39 45.77
C TYR A 753 12.34 56.62 47.25
N PHE A 754 12.08 55.57 48.02
CA PHE A 754 11.95 55.64 49.48
C PHE A 754 13.26 56.14 50.11
N LYS A 755 14.41 55.55 49.75
CA LYS A 755 15.75 55.99 50.20
C LYS A 755 16.10 57.41 49.75
N GLN A 756 15.53 57.89 48.65
CA GLN A 756 15.64 59.28 48.18
C GLN A 756 14.65 60.26 48.83
N GLY A 757 13.77 59.80 49.74
CA GLY A 757 12.73 60.62 50.37
C GLY A 757 11.53 60.98 49.45
N LYS A 758 11.44 60.37 48.27
CA LYS A 758 10.38 60.60 47.27
C LYS A 758 9.18 59.69 47.56
N LEU A 759 8.53 59.90 48.71
CA LEU A 759 7.53 58.98 49.27
C LEU A 759 6.36 58.69 48.33
N ASP A 760 5.76 59.70 47.70
CA ASP A 760 4.63 59.52 46.78
C ASP A 760 5.01 58.64 45.58
N ALA A 761 6.19 58.88 45.00
CA ALA A 761 6.72 58.08 43.90
C ALA A 761 7.09 56.65 44.33
N ALA A 762 7.54 56.45 45.58
CA ALA A 762 7.80 55.12 46.12
C ALA A 762 6.49 54.32 46.27
N ILE A 763 5.46 54.92 46.87
CA ILE A 763 4.12 54.33 47.01
C ILE A 763 3.53 53.98 45.64
N GLU A 764 3.67 54.86 44.64
CA GLU A 764 3.23 54.59 43.27
C GLU A 764 3.89 53.34 42.68
N LYS A 765 5.20 53.11 42.91
CA LYS A 765 5.90 51.95 42.35
C LYS A 765 5.60 50.65 43.10
N PHE A 766 5.49 50.68 44.42
CA PHE A 766 5.01 49.51 45.19
C PHE A 766 3.55 49.15 44.84
N GLY A 767 2.68 50.14 44.61
CA GLY A 767 1.29 49.93 44.20
C GLY A 767 1.10 49.51 42.73
N ALA A 768 2.12 49.71 41.88
CA ALA A 768 2.11 49.29 40.48
C ALA A 768 2.61 47.85 40.27
N GLY A 769 3.22 47.23 41.29
CA GLY A 769 3.50 45.79 41.30
C GLY A 769 2.19 44.99 41.40
N SER A 770 2.05 43.94 40.59
CA SER A 770 1.00 42.93 40.83
C SER A 770 1.23 42.25 42.18
N PRO A 771 0.16 41.78 42.86
CA PRO A 771 0.32 41.04 44.12
C PRO A 771 1.26 39.84 43.90
N LEU A 772 2.35 39.82 44.68
CA LEU A 772 3.42 38.85 44.54
C LEU A 772 2.90 37.41 44.65
N PRO A 773 3.31 36.49 43.74
CA PRO A 773 3.44 35.10 44.16
C PRO A 773 4.54 35.05 45.24
N THR A 774 4.20 34.51 46.41
CA THR A 774 5.01 34.49 47.65
C THR A 774 6.31 33.69 47.52
N ARG A 775 7.30 34.24 46.79
CA ARG A 775 8.55 33.55 46.39
C ARG A 775 9.82 34.41 46.38
N TYR A 776 9.93 35.38 47.28
CA TYR A 776 11.17 35.72 47.99
C TYR A 776 10.78 36.12 49.44
N PRO A 777 11.65 35.94 50.44
CA PRO A 777 11.32 36.18 51.85
C PRO A 777 11.11 37.66 52.18
#